data_AF-A0A0P0XY58-F1
#
_entry.id   AF-A0A0P0XY58-F1
#
_cell.length_a   1.000
_cell.length_b   1.000
_cell.length_c   1.000
_cell.angle_alpha   90.00
_cell.angle_beta   90.00
_cell.angle_gamma   90.00
#
_symmetry.space_group_name_H-M   'P 1'
#
loop_
_entity.id
_entity.type
_entity.pdbx_description
1 polymer ?
#
loop_
_entity_poly.entity_id
_entity_poly.type
_entity_poly.pdbx_seq_one_letter_code
_entity_poly.pdbx_strand_id
1 'polypeptide(L)'
;NVYLRVYNNQPDYEISDQEGFCIALLKFIAELVQKWNSLSLDENMMHQCGTAIETSVTENGDISGSTNEGKEEDSLEKHNRGVTDGDSEVIMNLRSGLTSLQNLLTSNPGLAAVFASKERLTPLFECLALPVPPESNIPQICLSVLSLLTKHAPCLEAMVAERTSLILLFQILHCNRSCRDGALTVLYSLASTPELAWAAAKHGGVVYILELMLPLEEEIPMQQRAAAASLLGKLVGQPMHGPRVAITLARFLPDGLVSAIRDGPGEAVVSCLEQTTETPELVWTPAMAASLSAQLSTMATDLYQEQMKGRVVDWDVPEQASGQHVMKDEPQVGGIYVRLFLKDPKFPLRNPKRFLEGLLDQYVSSVAATHYEANAVDPELPLLLSAALVSLLRVHPALADHVGYLGYVPKLVSAMAYEGRRDTMASGQTTSRLQAEPSNQENSADSTVQTPQERVRLSCLRVLHQLASSTTCAEAMAATSAGTPQVVPLLMKAIGWQGGSILALETLKRVVGAGNRARDALVAQGLKVGLVEVLLGILDWRAGGRQGLCNQMKWNESEASIGRVLAVEVLHAFATEGAHCAKVREILNSSDVWSAYKDQKHDLFLPSNAQSSAAGVAGLIESSSSRLTYALTAPPPQPALVRLPSTAPALPSAPANPSGRHSYQHS
;
A
#
# COMPACT_ATOMS: atom_id res chain seq x y z
N ASN A 1 -5.66 39.11 -50.64
CA ASN A 1 -6.56 37.95 -50.47
C ASN A 1 -5.79 36.67 -50.77
N VAL A 2 -5.74 35.76 -49.80
CA VAL A 2 -5.08 34.45 -49.94
C VAL A 2 -6.15 33.38 -50.09
N TYR A 3 -6.05 32.55 -51.14
CA TYR A 3 -6.99 31.46 -51.35
C TYR A 3 -6.56 30.23 -50.52
N LEU A 4 -7.26 29.95 -49.44
CA LEU A 4 -6.87 28.92 -48.45
C LEU A 4 -6.69 27.53 -49.06
N ARG A 5 -7.53 27.13 -50.01
CA ARG A 5 -7.39 25.83 -50.70
C ARG A 5 -6.09 25.73 -51.50
N VAL A 6 -5.67 26.82 -52.14
CA VAL A 6 -4.43 26.88 -52.92
C VAL A 6 -3.23 26.88 -51.99
N TYR A 7 -3.28 27.68 -50.93
CA TYR A 7 -2.23 27.74 -49.91
C TYR A 7 -2.04 26.39 -49.21
N ASN A 8 -3.11 25.69 -48.84
CA ASN A 8 -3.01 24.37 -48.23
C ASN A 8 -2.36 23.32 -49.15
N ASN A 9 -2.47 23.47 -50.47
CA ASN A 9 -1.79 22.62 -51.44
C ASN A 9 -0.33 23.03 -51.70
N GLN A 10 0.04 24.26 -51.36
CA GLN A 10 1.38 24.84 -51.53
C GLN A 10 1.78 25.62 -50.28
N PRO A 11 2.00 24.92 -49.14
CA PRO A 11 2.23 25.57 -47.85
C PRO A 11 3.53 26.39 -47.81
N ASP A 12 4.50 26.08 -48.68
CA ASP A 12 5.79 26.76 -48.78
C ASP A 12 5.72 28.12 -49.51
N TYR A 13 4.55 28.53 -50.00
CA TYR A 13 4.39 29.79 -50.71
C TYR A 13 4.59 31.00 -49.78
N GLU A 14 5.54 31.87 -50.11
CA GLU A 14 5.84 33.06 -49.31
C GLU A 14 4.70 34.08 -49.36
N ILE A 15 4.05 34.28 -48.20
CA ILE A 15 3.05 35.32 -48.01
C ILE A 15 3.75 36.62 -47.58
N SER A 16 3.45 37.73 -48.25
CA SER A 16 4.13 39.02 -48.01
C SER A 16 3.87 39.62 -46.61
N ASP A 17 2.67 39.44 -46.05
CA ASP A 17 2.29 39.86 -44.70
C ASP A 17 1.77 38.65 -43.91
N GLN A 18 2.69 37.88 -43.34
CA GLN A 18 2.38 36.64 -42.64
C GLN A 18 1.65 36.88 -41.31
N GLU A 19 2.00 37.95 -40.60
CA GLU A 19 1.36 38.30 -39.32
C GLU A 19 -0.08 38.78 -39.56
N GLY A 20 -0.30 39.69 -40.51
CA GLY A 20 -1.64 40.12 -40.90
C GLY A 20 -2.50 38.98 -41.43
N PHE A 21 -1.91 38.05 -42.20
CA PHE A 21 -2.60 36.84 -42.62
C PHE A 21 -2.99 35.94 -41.45
N CYS A 22 -2.10 35.72 -40.47
CA CYS A 22 -2.40 34.96 -39.27
C CYS A 22 -3.57 35.56 -38.47
N ILE A 23 -3.57 36.89 -38.29
CA ILE A 23 -4.66 37.60 -37.59
C ILE A 23 -5.98 37.48 -38.37
N ALA A 24 -5.94 37.58 -39.69
CA ALA A 24 -7.12 37.43 -40.54
C ALA A 24 -7.68 36.00 -40.48
N LEU A 25 -6.82 34.98 -40.46
CA LEU A 25 -7.21 33.57 -40.27
C LEU A 25 -7.95 33.36 -38.94
N LEU A 26 -7.47 33.96 -37.84
CA LEU A 26 -8.14 33.84 -36.54
C LEU A 26 -9.51 34.48 -36.53
N LYS A 27 -9.66 35.67 -37.14
CA LYS A 27 -10.97 36.32 -37.29
C LYS A 27 -11.92 35.46 -38.13
N PHE A 28 -11.42 34.93 -39.24
CA PHE A 28 -12.18 34.03 -40.11
C PHE A 28 -12.66 32.77 -39.38
N ILE A 29 -11.78 32.13 -38.59
CA ILE A 29 -12.15 30.99 -37.75
C ILE A 29 -13.22 31.39 -36.73
N ALA A 30 -13.03 32.49 -36.00
CA ALA A 30 -14.00 32.96 -35.01
C ALA A 30 -15.39 33.23 -35.62
N GLU A 31 -15.45 33.88 -36.78
CA GLU A 31 -16.70 34.13 -37.51
C GLU A 31 -17.39 32.83 -37.93
N LEU A 32 -16.64 31.82 -38.37
CA LEU A 32 -17.18 30.51 -38.73
C LEU A 32 -17.72 29.74 -37.52
N VAL A 33 -17.03 29.81 -36.37
CA VAL A 33 -17.50 29.21 -35.11
C VAL A 33 -18.82 29.86 -34.67
N GLN A 34 -18.91 31.19 -34.72
CA GLN A 34 -20.15 31.90 -34.39
C GLN A 34 -21.29 31.53 -35.34
N LYS A 35 -21.00 31.45 -36.65
CA LYS A 35 -21.97 31.01 -37.66
C LYS A 35 -22.48 29.60 -37.38
N TRP A 36 -21.58 28.67 -37.05
CA TRP A 36 -21.95 27.29 -36.69
C TRP A 36 -22.86 27.26 -35.47
N ASN A 37 -22.50 27.97 -34.41
CA ASN A 37 -23.31 28.04 -33.20
C ASN A 37 -24.71 28.60 -33.49
N SER A 38 -24.82 29.64 -34.34
CA SER A 38 -26.14 30.17 -34.74
C SER A 38 -26.99 29.16 -35.51
N LEU A 39 -26.41 28.43 -36.46
CA LEU A 39 -27.10 27.39 -37.23
C LEU A 39 -27.61 26.26 -36.32
N SER A 40 -26.77 25.83 -35.37
CA SER A 40 -27.13 24.77 -34.42
C SER A 40 -28.23 25.18 -33.42
N LEU A 41 -28.32 26.47 -33.08
CA LEU A 41 -29.36 27.00 -32.20
C LEU A 41 -30.72 27.08 -32.92
N ASP A 42 -30.73 27.48 -34.19
CA ASP A 42 -31.93 27.53 -35.01
C ASP A 42 -32.52 26.13 -35.26
N GLU A 43 -31.68 25.11 -35.48
CA GLU A 43 -32.13 23.72 -35.61
C GLU A 43 -32.71 23.16 -34.30
N ASN A 44 -32.09 23.46 -33.15
CA ASN A 44 -32.61 23.04 -31.85
C ASN A 44 -33.96 23.71 -31.49
N MET A 45 -34.20 24.95 -31.96
CA MET A 45 -35.49 25.64 -31.82
C MET A 45 -36.57 25.04 -32.73
N MET A 46 -36.22 24.63 -33.96
CA MET A 46 -37.16 23.96 -34.88
C MET A 46 -37.61 22.58 -34.37
N HIS A 47 -36.73 21.82 -33.72
CA HIS A 47 -37.08 20.53 -33.11
C HIS A 47 -37.95 20.65 -31.85
N GLN A 48 -37.95 21.80 -31.15
CA GLN A 48 -38.87 22.05 -30.03
C GLN A 48 -40.24 22.54 -30.46
N CYS A 49 -40.37 23.15 -31.65
CA CYS A 49 -41.65 23.68 -32.14
C CYS A 49 -42.50 22.62 -32.88
N GLY A 50 -41.94 21.45 -33.20
CA GLY A 50 -42.64 20.34 -33.88
C GLY A 50 -43.46 19.41 -32.97
N THR A 51 -43.37 19.54 -31.64
CA THR A 51 -44.02 18.66 -30.66
C THR A 51 -45.18 19.32 -29.90
N ALA A 52 -45.75 20.41 -30.43
CA ALA A 52 -46.77 21.22 -29.74
C ALA A 52 -48.15 21.29 -30.44
N ILE A 53 -48.48 20.36 -31.34
CA ILE A 53 -49.84 20.30 -31.93
C ILE A 53 -50.35 18.85 -31.91
N GLU A 54 -51.12 18.54 -30.87
CA GLU A 54 -52.34 17.70 -30.83
C GLU A 54 -52.49 17.00 -29.47
N THR A 55 -53.11 17.68 -28.51
CA THR A 55 -53.95 17.02 -27.52
C THR A 55 -55.11 17.93 -27.16
N SER A 56 -56.22 17.79 -27.88
CA SER A 56 -57.54 18.19 -27.40
C SER A 56 -58.46 16.96 -27.38
N VAL A 57 -58.63 16.43 -26.17
CA VAL A 57 -59.85 15.85 -25.56
C VAL A 57 -60.83 15.11 -26.49
N THR A 58 -61.03 13.80 -26.28
CA THR A 58 -62.29 13.22 -25.74
C THR A 58 -62.25 11.69 -25.64
N GLU A 59 -62.87 11.19 -24.58
CA GLU A 59 -63.08 9.80 -24.17
C GLU A 59 -64.12 9.08 -25.04
N ASN A 60 -63.91 7.76 -25.26
CA ASN A 60 -64.82 6.65 -24.92
C ASN A 60 -64.77 5.46 -25.91
N GLY A 61 -64.78 4.23 -25.36
CA GLY A 61 -65.61 3.13 -25.87
C GLY A 61 -64.93 1.90 -26.50
N ASP A 62 -64.87 0.83 -25.70
CA ASP A 62 -65.16 -0.59 -26.03
C ASP A 62 -64.26 -1.46 -26.95
N ILE A 63 -63.54 -2.37 -26.26
CA ILE A 63 -63.62 -3.86 -26.28
C ILE A 63 -63.48 -4.65 -27.61
N SER A 64 -62.49 -5.55 -27.54
CA SER A 64 -62.39 -6.94 -28.07
C SER A 64 -61.61 -7.21 -29.36
N GLY A 65 -60.80 -8.27 -29.30
CA GLY A 65 -60.44 -9.08 -30.47
C GLY A 65 -58.98 -9.48 -30.56
N SER A 66 -58.61 -10.56 -29.89
CA SER A 66 -57.34 -11.28 -29.99
C SER A 66 -56.94 -11.66 -31.43
N THR A 67 -55.62 -11.64 -31.70
CA THR A 67 -54.73 -12.77 -32.13
C THR A 67 -53.82 -12.39 -33.31
N ASN A 68 -52.50 -12.29 -33.08
CA ASN A 68 -51.42 -13.02 -33.78
C ASN A 68 -50.03 -12.34 -33.68
N GLU A 69 -49.07 -13.16 -33.27
CA GLU A 69 -47.66 -13.28 -33.70
C GLU A 69 -46.75 -12.04 -33.89
N GLY A 70 -45.64 -12.03 -33.13
CA GLY A 70 -44.39 -11.30 -33.41
C GLY A 70 -43.47 -11.42 -32.18
N LYS A 71 -42.41 -12.24 -32.16
CA LYS A 71 -41.04 -11.92 -32.62
C LYS A 71 -40.62 -10.49 -32.29
N GLU A 72 -40.09 -10.32 -31.09
CA GLU A 72 -39.27 -9.17 -30.71
C GLU A 72 -37.88 -9.31 -31.36
N GLU A 73 -37.70 -8.65 -32.50
CA GLU A 73 -36.40 -8.11 -32.91
C GLU A 73 -36.57 -6.59 -32.92
N ASP A 74 -36.21 -5.95 -31.82
CA ASP A 74 -36.14 -4.49 -31.73
C ASP A 74 -34.82 -4.05 -32.37
N SER A 75 -34.85 -3.89 -33.69
CA SER A 75 -33.79 -3.26 -34.46
C SER A 75 -33.76 -1.78 -34.12
N LEU A 76 -32.76 -1.35 -33.35
CA LEU A 76 -32.36 0.05 -33.20
C LEU A 76 -32.09 0.66 -34.58
N GLU A 77 -33.09 1.33 -35.15
CA GLU A 77 -32.91 2.24 -36.27
C GLU A 77 -32.12 3.47 -35.78
N LYS A 78 -30.82 3.46 -36.03
CA LYS A 78 -29.97 4.65 -36.03
C LYS A 78 -30.59 5.70 -36.96
N HIS A 79 -31.26 6.70 -36.41
CA HIS A 79 -31.56 7.93 -37.13
C HIS A 79 -30.23 8.64 -37.46
N ASN A 80 -29.75 8.45 -38.69
CA ASN A 80 -28.67 9.24 -39.27
C ASN A 80 -29.12 10.71 -39.35
N ARG A 81 -28.48 11.56 -38.55
CA ARG A 81 -28.57 13.03 -38.64
C ARG A 81 -28.04 13.44 -40.02
N GLY A 82 -28.92 13.81 -40.95
CA GLY A 82 -28.53 14.35 -42.25
C GLY A 82 -27.93 15.74 -42.08
N VAL A 83 -26.63 15.88 -42.34
CA VAL A 83 -25.92 17.17 -42.39
C VAL A 83 -26.54 18.01 -43.52
N THR A 84 -26.99 19.23 -43.24
CA THR A 84 -27.51 20.12 -44.29
C THR A 84 -26.35 20.60 -45.19
N ASP A 85 -26.63 20.97 -46.45
CA ASP A 85 -25.60 21.42 -47.41
C ASP A 85 -24.80 22.63 -46.87
N GLY A 86 -25.47 23.50 -46.10
CA GLY A 86 -24.85 24.65 -45.44
C GLY A 86 -23.91 24.29 -44.28
N ASP A 87 -24.23 23.25 -43.51
CA ASP A 87 -23.37 22.76 -42.42
C ASP A 87 -22.08 22.15 -42.96
N SER A 88 -22.19 21.41 -44.06
CA SER A 88 -21.05 20.81 -44.75
C SER A 88 -20.06 21.89 -45.24
N GLU A 89 -20.58 23.01 -45.76
CA GLU A 89 -19.75 24.11 -46.23
C GLU A 89 -18.99 24.81 -45.09
N VAL A 90 -19.65 25.08 -43.96
CA VAL A 90 -19.01 25.72 -42.79
C VAL A 90 -17.91 24.81 -42.22
N ILE A 91 -18.17 23.50 -42.09
CA ILE A 91 -17.17 22.52 -41.64
C ILE A 91 -15.97 22.46 -42.59
N MET A 92 -16.19 22.42 -43.91
CA MET A 92 -15.10 22.43 -44.89
C MET A 92 -14.25 23.70 -44.79
N ASN A 93 -14.89 24.86 -44.65
CA ASN A 93 -14.20 26.14 -44.54
C ASN A 93 -13.40 26.25 -43.23
N LEU A 94 -13.99 25.78 -42.11
CA LEU A 94 -13.32 25.75 -40.81
C LEU A 94 -12.10 24.84 -40.83
N ARG A 95 -12.23 23.63 -41.39
CA ARG A 95 -11.12 22.71 -41.62
C ARG A 95 -10.02 23.34 -42.49
N SER A 96 -10.40 24.02 -43.58
CA SER A 96 -9.44 24.68 -44.47
C SER A 96 -8.70 25.83 -43.79
N GLY A 97 -9.39 26.61 -42.95
CA GLY A 97 -8.82 27.69 -42.14
C GLY A 97 -7.83 27.19 -41.11
N LEU A 98 -8.21 26.17 -40.32
CA LEU A 98 -7.35 25.56 -39.32
C LEU A 98 -6.11 24.87 -39.93
N THR A 99 -6.28 24.18 -41.05
CA THR A 99 -5.15 23.59 -41.80
C THR A 99 -4.17 24.67 -42.28
N SER A 100 -4.70 25.80 -42.78
CA SER A 100 -3.86 26.94 -43.20
C SER A 100 -3.07 27.51 -42.02
N LEU A 101 -3.72 27.60 -40.85
CA LEU A 101 -3.10 28.08 -39.63
C LEU A 101 -1.98 27.13 -39.15
N GLN A 102 -2.24 25.82 -39.17
CA GLN A 102 -1.25 24.80 -38.84
C GLN A 102 -0.01 24.89 -39.75
N ASN A 103 -0.22 24.98 -41.07
CA ASN A 103 0.86 25.10 -42.05
C ASN A 103 1.68 26.38 -41.85
N LEU A 104 1.00 27.50 -41.58
CA LEU A 104 1.64 28.78 -41.33
C LEU A 104 2.52 28.76 -40.07
N LEU A 105 2.02 28.21 -38.96
CA LEU A 105 2.77 28.10 -37.70
C LEU A 105 3.91 27.06 -37.78
N THR A 106 3.75 26.02 -38.59
CA THR A 106 4.81 25.03 -38.83
C THR A 106 5.97 25.67 -39.61
N SER A 107 5.65 26.49 -40.61
CA SER A 107 6.64 27.17 -41.46
C SER A 107 7.32 28.34 -40.73
N ASN A 108 6.55 29.10 -39.94
CA ASN A 108 7.03 30.29 -39.23
C ASN A 108 6.65 30.27 -37.74
N PRO A 109 7.43 29.58 -36.89
CA PRO A 109 7.13 29.45 -35.45
C PRO A 109 7.07 30.79 -34.69
N GLY A 110 7.74 31.83 -35.18
CA GLY A 110 7.72 33.18 -34.58
C GLY A 110 6.34 33.83 -34.55
N LEU A 111 5.42 33.41 -35.43
CA LEU A 111 4.03 33.90 -35.45
C LEU A 111 3.22 33.43 -34.24
N ALA A 112 3.73 32.47 -33.45
CA ALA A 112 3.11 32.10 -32.18
C ALA A 112 2.91 33.30 -31.24
N ALA A 113 3.76 34.34 -31.32
CA ALA A 113 3.62 35.56 -30.53
C ALA A 113 2.25 36.24 -30.67
N VAL A 114 1.56 36.10 -31.80
CA VAL A 114 0.20 36.62 -32.04
C VAL A 114 -0.83 36.02 -31.07
N PHE A 115 -0.57 34.82 -30.55
CA PHE A 115 -1.44 34.06 -29.65
C PHE A 115 -1.11 34.29 -28.17
N ALA A 116 -0.27 35.28 -27.84
CA ALA A 116 0.10 35.58 -26.46
C ALA A 116 -1.06 36.15 -25.62
N SER A 117 -2.19 36.50 -26.23
CA SER A 117 -3.38 36.94 -25.51
C SER A 117 -4.49 35.89 -25.52
N LYS A 118 -5.19 35.80 -24.37
CA LYS A 118 -6.31 34.87 -24.15
C LYS A 118 -7.35 34.93 -25.27
N GLU A 119 -7.76 36.13 -25.67
CA GLU A 119 -8.80 36.37 -26.68
C GLU A 119 -8.48 35.74 -28.05
N ARG A 120 -7.17 35.61 -28.37
CA ARG A 120 -6.71 35.02 -29.62
C ARG A 120 -6.73 33.49 -29.60
N LEU A 121 -6.74 32.89 -28.42
CA LEU A 121 -6.83 31.44 -28.22
C LEU A 121 -8.28 30.96 -28.10
N THR A 122 -9.21 31.82 -27.68
CA THR A 122 -10.64 31.47 -27.50
C THR A 122 -11.24 30.75 -28.71
N PRO A 123 -11.08 31.21 -29.97
CA PRO A 123 -11.68 30.52 -31.12
C PRO A 123 -11.17 29.08 -31.30
N LEU A 124 -9.93 28.80 -30.90
CA LEU A 124 -9.36 27.45 -30.99
C LEU A 124 -9.97 26.52 -29.94
N PHE A 125 -10.16 26.99 -28.71
CA PHE A 125 -10.83 26.22 -27.65
C PHE A 125 -12.33 26.05 -27.91
N GLU A 126 -12.98 27.04 -28.50
CA GLU A 126 -14.38 26.89 -28.96
C GLU A 126 -14.47 25.80 -30.03
N CYS A 127 -13.56 25.76 -31.00
CA CYS A 127 -13.51 24.69 -32.00
C CYS A 127 -13.36 23.28 -31.39
N LEU A 128 -12.70 23.16 -30.23
CA LEU A 128 -12.59 21.88 -29.52
C LEU A 128 -13.89 21.45 -28.83
N ALA A 129 -14.74 22.42 -28.45
CA ALA A 129 -16.01 22.18 -27.79
C ALA A 129 -17.19 22.02 -28.78
N LEU A 130 -16.98 22.27 -30.08
CA LEU A 130 -18.03 22.19 -31.09
C LEU A 130 -18.53 20.74 -31.29
N PRO A 131 -19.86 20.52 -31.36
CA PRO A 131 -20.44 19.23 -31.70
C PRO A 131 -20.36 18.99 -33.22
N VAL A 132 -19.18 18.64 -33.72
CA VAL A 132 -18.91 18.37 -35.14
C VAL A 132 -18.87 16.84 -35.36
N PRO A 133 -19.32 16.32 -36.52
CA PRO A 133 -19.12 14.92 -36.87
C PRO A 133 -17.65 14.49 -36.73
N PRO A 134 -17.37 13.28 -36.23
CA PRO A 134 -16.01 12.81 -35.94
C PRO A 134 -15.11 12.74 -37.19
N GLU A 135 -15.68 12.61 -38.38
CA GLU A 135 -14.98 12.56 -39.67
C GLU A 135 -14.36 13.91 -40.09
N SER A 136 -14.76 15.01 -39.45
CA SER A 136 -14.31 16.37 -39.79
C SER A 136 -12.83 16.63 -39.48
N ASN A 137 -12.23 15.86 -38.57
CA ASN A 137 -10.87 16.02 -38.04
C ASN A 137 -10.56 17.42 -37.45
N ILE A 138 -11.59 18.24 -37.16
CA ILE A 138 -11.41 19.62 -36.69
C ILE A 138 -10.71 19.67 -35.33
N PRO A 139 -11.16 18.95 -34.29
CA PRO A 139 -10.50 18.99 -32.99
C PRO A 139 -9.04 18.50 -33.02
N GLN A 140 -8.71 17.54 -33.89
CA GLN A 140 -7.34 17.04 -34.06
C GLN A 140 -6.42 18.10 -34.66
N ILE A 141 -6.88 18.86 -35.66
CA ILE A 141 -6.12 19.99 -36.23
C ILE A 141 -6.01 21.12 -35.20
N CYS A 142 -7.05 21.39 -34.40
CA CYS A 142 -6.96 22.36 -33.31
C CYS A 142 -5.89 21.94 -32.29
N LEU A 143 -5.88 20.67 -31.85
CA LEU A 143 -4.88 20.18 -30.90
C LEU A 143 -3.47 20.20 -31.48
N SER A 144 -3.28 19.96 -32.78
CA SER A 144 -1.98 20.08 -33.42
C SER A 144 -1.50 21.54 -33.47
N VAL A 145 -2.38 22.49 -33.75
CA VAL A 145 -2.10 23.93 -33.64
C VAL A 145 -1.73 24.31 -32.21
N LEU A 146 -2.52 23.91 -31.21
CA LEU A 146 -2.23 24.19 -29.80
C LEU A 146 -0.88 23.59 -29.38
N SER A 147 -0.55 22.38 -29.83
CA SER A 147 0.76 21.74 -29.60
C SER A 147 1.94 22.50 -30.22
N LEU A 148 1.75 23.18 -31.36
CA LEU A 148 2.76 24.09 -31.89
C LEU A 148 2.91 25.34 -31.02
N LEU A 149 1.78 25.89 -30.54
CA LEU A 149 1.76 27.08 -29.70
C LEU A 149 2.36 26.85 -28.31
N THR A 150 2.28 25.64 -27.73
CA THR A 150 2.89 25.34 -26.42
C THR A 150 4.42 25.48 -26.42
N LYS A 151 5.07 25.53 -27.60
CA LYS A 151 6.51 25.78 -27.73
C LYS A 151 6.90 27.24 -27.44
N HIS A 152 5.93 28.14 -27.36
CA HIS A 152 6.13 29.57 -27.11
C HIS A 152 5.57 29.95 -25.73
N ALA A 153 6.43 30.39 -24.80
CA ALA A 153 6.09 30.58 -23.39
C ALA A 153 4.89 31.53 -23.14
N PRO A 154 4.77 32.71 -23.79
CA PRO A 154 3.58 33.57 -23.65
C PRO A 154 2.26 32.90 -24.04
N CYS A 155 2.27 31.98 -25.02
CA CYS A 155 1.06 31.26 -25.42
C CYS A 155 0.68 30.22 -24.37
N LEU A 156 1.67 29.56 -23.78
CA LEU A 156 1.49 28.61 -22.70
C LEU A 156 0.84 29.29 -21.48
N GLU A 157 1.32 30.47 -21.10
CA GLU A 157 0.71 31.30 -20.03
C GLU A 157 -0.73 31.70 -20.37
N ALA A 158 -0.98 32.14 -21.61
CA ALA A 158 -2.32 32.52 -22.04
C ALA A 158 -3.30 31.33 -22.07
N MET A 159 -2.84 30.12 -22.41
CA MET A 159 -3.65 28.90 -22.39
C MET A 159 -4.08 28.51 -20.97
N VAL A 160 -3.18 28.60 -20.00
CA VAL A 160 -3.46 28.19 -18.61
C VAL A 160 -4.23 29.24 -17.82
N ALA A 161 -4.23 30.50 -18.27
CA ALA A 161 -4.99 31.59 -17.66
C ALA A 161 -6.50 31.31 -17.62
N GLU A 162 -7.01 30.51 -18.56
CA GLU A 162 -8.43 30.14 -18.61
C GLU A 162 -8.66 28.70 -18.11
N ARG A 163 -9.25 28.60 -16.93
CA ARG A 163 -9.54 27.33 -16.27
C ARG A 163 -10.47 26.42 -17.09
N THR A 164 -11.47 26.98 -17.77
CA THR A 164 -12.42 26.21 -18.60
C THR A 164 -11.70 25.51 -19.76
N SER A 165 -10.68 26.14 -20.34
CA SER A 165 -9.82 25.56 -21.37
C SER A 165 -9.06 24.33 -20.85
N LEU A 166 -8.55 24.38 -19.63
CA LEU A 166 -7.88 23.24 -18.99
C LEU A 166 -8.84 22.09 -18.71
N ILE A 167 -10.04 22.41 -18.22
CA ILE A 167 -11.09 21.41 -17.97
C ILE A 167 -11.51 20.74 -19.28
N LEU A 168 -11.69 21.52 -20.35
CA LEU A 168 -12.02 21.00 -21.68
C LEU A 168 -10.96 20.02 -22.20
N LEU A 169 -9.67 20.33 -22.02
CA LEU A 169 -8.58 19.41 -22.40
C LEU A 169 -8.65 18.08 -21.62
N PHE A 170 -9.01 18.11 -20.33
CA PHE A 170 -9.23 16.88 -19.57
C PHE A 170 -10.50 16.12 -20.02
N GLN A 171 -11.57 16.82 -20.37
CA GLN A 171 -12.80 16.19 -20.87
C GLN A 171 -12.59 15.45 -22.19
N ILE A 172 -11.79 16.02 -23.09
CA ILE A 172 -11.44 15.40 -24.39
C ILE A 172 -10.82 14.01 -24.19
N LEU A 173 -10.04 13.82 -23.11
CA LEU A 173 -9.46 12.52 -22.77
C LEU A 173 -10.53 11.43 -22.57
N HIS A 174 -11.66 11.79 -21.95
CA HIS A 174 -12.78 10.91 -21.68
C HIS A 174 -13.68 10.73 -22.90
N CYS A 175 -14.15 11.82 -23.51
CA CYS A 175 -15.23 11.78 -24.50
C CYS A 175 -14.78 11.59 -25.96
N ASN A 176 -13.50 11.83 -26.32
CA ASN A 176 -13.05 11.78 -27.71
C ASN A 176 -11.73 11.02 -27.92
N ARG A 177 -11.86 9.74 -28.29
CA ARG A 177 -10.73 8.80 -28.47
C ARG A 177 -9.71 9.25 -29.50
N SER A 178 -10.18 9.77 -30.62
CA SER A 178 -9.33 10.21 -31.74
C SER A 178 -8.45 11.41 -31.41
N CYS A 179 -8.78 12.13 -30.34
CA CYS A 179 -8.10 13.35 -29.92
C CYS A 179 -7.21 13.14 -28.68
N ARG A 180 -7.18 11.93 -28.11
CA ARG A 180 -6.41 11.63 -26.88
C ARG A 180 -4.93 11.95 -27.02
N ASP A 181 -4.29 11.55 -28.12
CA ASP A 181 -2.85 11.80 -28.34
C ASP A 181 -2.53 13.30 -28.40
N GLY A 182 -3.36 14.07 -29.11
CA GLY A 182 -3.21 15.53 -29.19
C GLY A 182 -3.43 16.21 -27.84
N ALA A 183 -4.48 15.81 -27.11
CA ALA A 183 -4.80 16.35 -25.79
C ALA A 183 -3.70 16.02 -24.77
N LEU A 184 -3.21 14.78 -24.74
CA LEU A 184 -2.08 14.36 -23.89
C LEU A 184 -0.81 15.16 -24.21
N THR A 185 -0.51 15.43 -25.48
CA THR A 185 0.66 16.22 -25.89
C THR A 185 0.58 17.67 -25.39
N VAL A 186 -0.59 18.31 -25.54
CA VAL A 186 -0.83 19.67 -25.04
C VAL A 186 -0.76 19.67 -23.51
N LEU A 187 -1.50 18.79 -22.83
CA LEU A 187 -1.51 18.68 -21.37
C LEU A 187 -0.10 18.42 -20.81
N TYR A 188 0.70 17.55 -21.43
CA TYR A 188 2.06 17.29 -20.98
C TYR A 188 2.96 18.51 -21.09
N SER A 189 2.79 19.33 -22.13
CA SER A 189 3.49 20.60 -22.28
C SER A 189 3.09 21.60 -21.19
N LEU A 190 1.79 21.68 -20.90
CA LEU A 190 1.22 22.54 -19.86
C LEU A 190 1.51 22.05 -18.43
N ALA A 191 1.83 20.77 -18.23
CA ALA A 191 2.03 20.17 -16.90
C ALA A 191 3.20 20.75 -16.11
N SER A 192 4.05 21.57 -16.74
CA SER A 192 5.08 22.37 -16.06
C SER A 192 4.53 23.56 -15.26
N THR A 193 3.23 23.89 -15.39
CA THR A 193 2.64 25.04 -14.73
C THR A 193 1.86 24.67 -13.46
N PRO A 194 1.83 25.57 -12.46
CA PRO A 194 1.03 25.33 -11.26
C PRO A 194 -0.48 25.27 -11.56
N GLU A 195 -0.98 26.04 -12.52
CA GLU A 195 -2.40 26.12 -12.87
C GLU A 195 -2.95 24.76 -13.35
N LEU A 196 -2.18 24.02 -14.17
CA LEU A 196 -2.61 22.69 -14.62
C LEU A 196 -2.62 21.68 -13.47
N ALA A 197 -1.60 21.67 -12.62
CA ALA A 197 -1.58 20.80 -11.44
C ALA A 197 -2.72 21.11 -10.47
N TRP A 198 -3.06 22.39 -10.31
CA TRP A 198 -4.20 22.81 -9.52
C TRP A 198 -5.52 22.34 -10.15
N ALA A 199 -5.70 22.56 -11.45
CA ALA A 199 -6.90 22.11 -12.18
C ALA A 199 -7.06 20.58 -12.15
N ALA A 200 -5.95 19.83 -12.29
CA ALA A 200 -5.96 18.38 -12.18
C ALA A 200 -6.44 17.92 -10.80
N ALA A 201 -5.97 18.57 -9.73
CA ALA A 201 -6.33 18.22 -8.36
C ALA A 201 -7.74 18.66 -7.95
N LYS A 202 -8.26 19.78 -8.49
CA LYS A 202 -9.53 20.39 -8.05
C LYS A 202 -10.70 20.28 -9.03
N HIS A 203 -10.46 19.94 -10.29
CA HIS A 203 -11.51 19.79 -11.29
C HIS A 203 -11.53 18.39 -11.90
N GLY A 204 -11.02 17.40 -11.15
CA GLY A 204 -11.10 15.98 -11.50
C GLY A 204 -10.22 15.54 -12.67
N GLY A 205 -9.22 16.32 -13.07
CA GLY A 205 -8.25 15.88 -14.08
C GLY A 205 -7.52 14.59 -13.70
N VAL A 206 -7.26 14.35 -12.40
CA VAL A 206 -6.69 13.07 -11.93
C VAL A 206 -7.58 11.88 -12.29
N VAL A 207 -8.92 12.03 -12.21
CA VAL A 207 -9.87 10.95 -12.54
C VAL A 207 -9.77 10.57 -14.02
N TYR A 208 -9.83 11.56 -14.91
CA TYR A 208 -9.75 11.34 -16.35
C TYR A 208 -8.41 10.72 -16.78
N ILE A 209 -7.30 11.14 -16.16
CA ILE A 209 -6.00 10.56 -16.50
C ILE A 209 -5.86 9.13 -15.95
N LEU A 210 -6.36 8.87 -14.73
CA LEU A 210 -6.34 7.52 -14.15
C LEU A 210 -7.23 6.53 -14.90
N GLU A 211 -8.42 6.97 -15.32
CA GLU A 211 -9.33 6.17 -16.14
C GLU A 211 -8.62 5.67 -17.40
N LEU A 212 -7.84 6.53 -18.05
CA LEU A 212 -7.01 6.18 -19.21
C LEU A 212 -5.89 5.18 -18.90
N MET A 213 -5.30 5.25 -17.69
CA MET A 213 -4.16 4.42 -17.32
C MET A 213 -4.54 3.00 -16.92
N LEU A 214 -5.73 2.79 -16.36
CA LEU A 214 -6.17 1.50 -15.84
C LEU A 214 -6.86 0.65 -16.91
N PRO A 215 -6.91 -0.68 -16.74
CA PRO A 215 -7.57 -1.55 -17.71
C PRO A 215 -9.08 -1.22 -17.78
N LEU A 216 -9.54 -0.86 -18.97
CA LEU A 216 -10.96 -0.68 -19.32
C LEU A 216 -11.44 -1.87 -20.16
N GLU A 217 -12.76 -2.01 -20.34
CA GLU A 217 -13.34 -3.01 -21.25
C GLU A 217 -12.87 -2.82 -22.70
N GLU A 218 -12.43 -1.61 -23.05
CA GLU A 218 -11.85 -1.29 -24.35
C GLU A 218 -10.33 -1.17 -24.27
N GLU A 219 -9.65 -1.80 -25.23
CA GLU A 219 -8.19 -1.84 -25.28
C GLU A 219 -7.60 -0.49 -25.71
N ILE A 220 -7.08 0.28 -24.75
CA ILE A 220 -6.36 1.53 -25.00
C ILE A 220 -4.91 1.21 -25.38
N PRO A 221 -4.36 1.80 -26.46
CA PRO A 221 -2.97 1.60 -26.85
C PRO A 221 -1.98 1.91 -25.71
N MET A 222 -0.96 1.06 -25.56
CA MET A 222 0.07 1.21 -24.52
C MET A 222 0.72 2.60 -24.51
N GLN A 223 0.96 3.19 -25.69
CA GLN A 223 1.55 4.51 -25.83
C GLN A 223 0.70 5.61 -25.18
N GLN A 224 -0.63 5.54 -25.31
CA GLN A 224 -1.54 6.50 -24.67
C GLN A 224 -1.54 6.35 -23.15
N ARG A 225 -1.56 5.10 -22.66
CA ARG A 225 -1.50 4.80 -21.23
C ARG A 225 -0.18 5.27 -20.61
N ALA A 226 0.94 5.07 -21.29
CA ALA A 226 2.26 5.52 -20.87
C ALA A 226 2.38 7.05 -20.88
N ALA A 227 1.82 7.72 -21.88
CA ALA A 227 1.76 9.19 -21.93
C ALA A 227 0.90 9.77 -20.79
N ALA A 228 -0.25 9.15 -20.50
CA ALA A 228 -1.10 9.50 -19.35
C ALA A 228 -0.36 9.31 -18.01
N ALA A 229 0.37 8.20 -17.84
CA ALA A 229 1.21 7.96 -16.67
C ALA A 229 2.32 9.02 -16.52
N SER A 230 2.99 9.35 -17.62
CA SER A 230 4.03 10.39 -17.64
C SER A 230 3.48 11.78 -17.33
N LEU A 231 2.26 12.08 -17.79
CA LEU A 231 1.54 13.31 -17.45
C LEU A 231 1.27 13.39 -15.94
N LEU A 232 0.72 12.33 -15.32
CA LEU A 232 0.52 12.31 -13.87
C LEU A 232 1.84 12.45 -13.10
N GLY A 233 2.90 11.76 -13.52
CA GLY A 233 4.22 11.89 -12.89
C GLY A 233 4.71 13.34 -12.91
N LYS A 234 4.60 14.01 -14.06
CA LYS A 234 4.98 15.42 -14.20
C LYS A 234 4.12 16.37 -13.36
N LEU A 235 2.82 16.09 -13.23
CA LEU A 235 1.89 16.85 -12.39
C LEU A 235 2.19 16.66 -10.89
N VAL A 236 2.47 15.43 -10.45
CA VAL A 236 2.86 15.11 -9.06
C VAL A 236 4.20 15.78 -8.71
N GLY A 237 5.12 15.87 -9.67
CA GLY A 237 6.40 16.56 -9.53
C GLY A 237 6.31 18.09 -9.49
N GLN A 238 5.14 18.70 -9.71
CA GLN A 238 5.00 20.16 -9.70
C GLN A 238 5.22 20.77 -8.30
N PRO A 239 6.05 21.82 -8.15
CA PRO A 239 6.48 22.31 -6.83
C PRO A 239 5.34 22.94 -6.01
N MET A 240 4.40 23.66 -6.63
CA MET A 240 3.34 24.37 -5.89
C MET A 240 2.12 23.50 -5.58
N HIS A 241 1.68 22.70 -6.55
CA HIS A 241 0.41 21.97 -6.45
C HIS A 241 0.56 20.46 -6.68
N GLY A 242 1.75 19.95 -6.99
CA GLY A 242 2.04 18.53 -7.09
C GLY A 242 1.75 17.73 -5.81
N PRO A 243 2.04 18.24 -4.59
CA PRO A 243 1.62 17.57 -3.36
C PRO A 243 0.10 17.37 -3.25
N ARG A 244 -0.71 18.29 -3.81
CA ARG A 244 -2.18 18.14 -3.83
C ARG A 244 -2.60 17.04 -4.79
N VAL A 245 -1.98 16.98 -5.98
CA VAL A 245 -2.19 15.90 -6.94
C VAL A 245 -1.82 14.55 -6.31
N ALA A 246 -0.69 14.47 -5.59
CA ALA A 246 -0.24 13.27 -4.89
C ALA A 246 -1.25 12.80 -3.83
N ILE A 247 -1.78 13.73 -3.02
CA ILE A 247 -2.80 13.43 -2.01
C ILE A 247 -4.09 12.91 -2.66
N THR A 248 -4.54 13.53 -3.75
CA THR A 248 -5.71 13.06 -4.52
C THR A 248 -5.46 11.66 -5.07
N LEU A 249 -4.27 11.41 -5.63
CA LEU A 249 -3.87 10.11 -6.19
C LEU A 249 -3.79 9.01 -5.13
N ALA A 250 -3.29 9.33 -3.94
CA ALA A 250 -3.17 8.42 -2.80
C ALA A 250 -4.54 7.99 -2.21
N ARG A 251 -5.64 8.63 -2.62
CA ARG A 251 -7.00 8.15 -2.30
C ARG A 251 -7.45 6.99 -3.17
N PHE A 252 -6.80 6.78 -4.32
CA PHE A 252 -7.13 5.72 -5.28
C PHE A 252 -6.07 4.61 -5.33
N LEU A 253 -4.80 4.98 -5.23
CA LEU A 253 -3.67 4.07 -5.37
C LEU A 253 -2.85 3.98 -4.08
N PRO A 254 -2.31 2.79 -3.74
CA PRO A 254 -1.31 2.64 -2.68
C PRO A 254 -0.09 3.55 -2.90
N ASP A 255 0.49 4.05 -1.81
CA ASP A 255 1.67 4.95 -1.83
C ASP A 255 2.84 4.42 -2.67
N GLY A 256 3.03 3.09 -2.70
CA GLY A 256 4.02 2.43 -3.55
C GLY A 256 3.82 2.75 -5.04
N LEU A 257 2.58 2.69 -5.55
CA LEU A 257 2.26 3.04 -6.94
C LEU A 257 2.28 4.55 -7.18
N VAL A 258 1.83 5.36 -6.21
CA VAL A 258 1.95 6.83 -6.28
C VAL A 258 3.41 7.25 -6.47
N SER A 259 4.34 6.62 -5.73
CA SER A 259 5.76 6.89 -5.88
C SER A 259 6.32 6.41 -7.22
N ALA A 260 5.85 5.26 -7.73
CA ALA A 260 6.24 4.76 -9.04
C ALA A 260 5.78 5.70 -10.16
N ILE A 261 4.57 6.28 -10.05
CA ILE A 261 4.06 7.29 -10.99
C ILE A 261 4.91 8.57 -10.97
N ARG A 262 5.34 9.01 -9.78
CA ARG A 262 6.16 10.22 -9.63
C ARG A 262 7.55 10.05 -10.24
N ASP A 263 8.20 8.92 -9.96
CA ASP A 263 9.63 8.75 -10.18
C ASP A 263 9.96 7.88 -11.43
N GLY A 264 9.01 7.09 -11.93
CA GLY A 264 9.20 6.12 -13.01
C GLY A 264 8.75 6.60 -14.39
N PRO A 265 9.28 5.99 -15.48
CA PRO A 265 8.79 6.23 -16.83
C PRO A 265 7.38 5.63 -17.02
N GLY A 266 6.59 6.24 -17.90
CA GLY A 266 5.18 5.89 -18.09
C GLY A 266 4.95 4.42 -18.44
N GLU A 267 5.80 3.82 -19.28
CA GLU A 267 5.69 2.42 -19.67
C GLU A 267 5.88 1.46 -18.50
N ALA A 268 6.86 1.76 -17.63
CA ALA A 268 7.11 0.95 -16.43
C ALA A 268 5.94 1.05 -15.44
N VAL A 269 5.37 2.25 -15.29
CA VAL A 269 4.19 2.48 -14.44
C VAL A 269 3.00 1.65 -14.92
N VAL A 270 2.69 1.67 -16.22
CA VAL A 270 1.58 0.89 -16.77
C VAL A 270 1.84 -0.61 -16.60
N SER A 271 3.08 -1.07 -16.84
CA SER A 271 3.44 -2.47 -16.59
C SER A 271 3.27 -2.88 -15.12
N CYS A 272 3.64 -2.00 -14.17
CA CYS A 272 3.41 -2.24 -12.75
C CYS A 272 1.92 -2.32 -12.38
N LEU A 273 1.05 -1.56 -13.06
CA LEU A 273 -0.40 -1.59 -12.83
C LEU A 273 -1.06 -2.88 -13.34
N GLU A 274 -0.45 -3.55 -14.32
CA GLU A 274 -0.96 -4.80 -14.90
C GLU A 274 -0.43 -6.04 -14.18
N GLN A 275 0.72 -5.93 -13.50
CA GLN A 275 1.33 -7.03 -12.77
C GLN A 275 0.75 -7.17 -11.36
N THR A 276 0.61 -8.42 -10.91
CA THR A 276 0.38 -8.71 -9.50
C THR A 276 1.66 -8.42 -8.71
N THR A 277 1.58 -7.49 -7.77
CA THR A 277 2.67 -7.16 -6.85
C THR A 277 2.22 -7.41 -5.43
N GLU A 278 2.87 -8.37 -4.76
CA GLU A 278 2.65 -8.66 -3.34
C GLU A 278 3.97 -8.53 -2.60
N THR A 279 4.21 -7.34 -2.05
CA THR A 279 5.40 -7.02 -1.27
C THR A 279 4.98 -6.40 0.06
N PRO A 280 5.87 -6.37 1.08
CA PRO A 280 5.54 -5.72 2.34
C PRO A 280 5.09 -4.26 2.21
N GLU A 281 5.55 -3.52 1.19
CA GLU A 281 5.19 -2.10 0.98
C GLU A 281 4.04 -1.88 -0.01
N LEU A 282 3.70 -2.88 -0.83
CA LEU A 282 2.72 -2.75 -1.90
C LEU A 282 2.01 -4.07 -2.16
N VAL A 283 0.69 -4.05 -1.99
CA VAL A 283 -0.23 -5.09 -2.46
C VAL A 283 -1.07 -4.49 -3.58
N TRP A 284 -0.92 -5.05 -4.77
CA TRP A 284 -1.67 -4.66 -5.96
C TRP A 284 -1.96 -5.88 -6.81
N THR A 285 -3.21 -6.03 -7.24
CA THR A 285 -3.64 -7.15 -8.08
C THR A 285 -4.42 -6.63 -9.28
N PRO A 286 -4.45 -7.38 -10.40
CA PRO A 286 -5.32 -7.06 -11.53
C PRO A 286 -6.81 -6.93 -11.15
N ALA A 287 -7.27 -7.65 -10.13
CA ALA A 287 -8.64 -7.53 -9.61
C ALA A 287 -8.88 -6.18 -8.93
N MET A 288 -7.91 -5.67 -8.16
CA MET A 288 -7.96 -4.31 -7.60
C MET A 288 -7.92 -3.26 -8.70
N ALA A 289 -7.09 -3.46 -9.73
CA ALA A 289 -7.03 -2.57 -10.89
C ALA A 289 -8.38 -2.50 -11.63
N ALA A 290 -9.03 -3.65 -11.87
CA ALA A 290 -10.34 -3.74 -12.50
C ALA A 290 -11.46 -3.14 -11.64
N SER A 291 -11.41 -3.34 -10.31
CA SER A 291 -12.38 -2.72 -9.40
C SER A 291 -12.23 -1.20 -9.40
N LEU A 292 -11.00 -0.69 -9.39
CA LEU A 292 -10.73 0.74 -9.42
C LEU A 292 -11.10 1.35 -10.77
N SER A 293 -10.84 0.67 -11.88
CA SER A 293 -11.21 1.15 -13.22
C SER A 293 -12.73 1.27 -13.39
N ALA A 294 -13.51 0.30 -12.89
CA ALA A 294 -14.96 0.37 -12.89
C ALA A 294 -15.47 1.59 -12.08
N GLN A 295 -14.91 1.82 -10.89
CA GLN A 295 -15.26 2.98 -10.06
C GLN A 295 -14.93 4.31 -10.77
N LEU A 296 -13.73 4.41 -11.35
CA LEU A 296 -13.28 5.63 -12.04
C LEU A 296 -14.10 5.91 -13.30
N SER A 297 -14.52 4.88 -14.04
CA SER A 297 -15.38 5.02 -15.22
C SER A 297 -16.73 5.66 -14.88
N THR A 298 -17.37 5.20 -13.79
CA THR A 298 -18.60 5.83 -13.27
C THR A 298 -18.33 7.27 -12.82
N MET A 299 -17.27 7.49 -12.04
CA MET A 299 -16.92 8.83 -11.54
C MET A 299 -16.58 9.82 -12.67
N ALA A 300 -15.89 9.37 -13.72
CA ALA A 300 -15.53 10.19 -14.88
C ALA A 300 -16.78 10.60 -15.68
N THR A 301 -17.71 9.67 -15.87
CA THR A 301 -18.99 9.91 -16.56
C THR A 301 -19.83 10.93 -15.79
N ASP A 302 -19.99 10.74 -14.47
CA ASP A 302 -20.76 11.65 -13.61
C ASP A 302 -20.13 13.04 -13.58
N LEU A 303 -18.80 13.11 -13.43
CA LEU A 303 -18.06 14.36 -13.46
C LEU A 303 -18.22 15.09 -14.80
N TYR A 304 -18.14 14.36 -15.91
CA TYR A 304 -18.29 14.93 -17.25
C TYR A 304 -19.68 15.54 -17.41
N GLN A 305 -20.73 14.82 -17.01
CA GLN A 305 -22.11 15.32 -17.06
C GLN A 305 -22.32 16.58 -16.21
N GLU A 306 -21.75 16.64 -15.01
CA GLU A 306 -21.84 17.84 -14.17
C GLU A 306 -21.09 19.04 -14.76
N GLN A 307 -19.91 18.81 -15.33
CA GLN A 307 -19.13 19.89 -15.96
C GLN A 307 -19.80 20.42 -17.24
N MET A 308 -20.51 19.56 -17.99
CA MET A 308 -21.29 19.98 -19.17
C MET A 308 -22.46 20.92 -18.82
N LYS A 309 -22.89 21.00 -17.56
CA LYS A 309 -23.91 21.97 -17.09
C LYS A 309 -23.36 23.40 -16.97
N GLY A 310 -22.11 23.64 -17.36
CA GLY A 310 -21.49 24.98 -17.42
C GLY A 310 -21.08 25.54 -16.06
N ARG A 311 -21.14 24.74 -14.98
CA ARG A 311 -20.62 25.13 -13.66
C ARG A 311 -19.21 24.59 -13.49
N VAL A 312 -18.28 25.46 -13.10
CA VAL A 312 -16.95 25.04 -12.64
C VAL A 312 -17.14 24.35 -11.30
N VAL A 313 -17.12 23.02 -11.31
CA VAL A 313 -17.29 22.20 -10.11
C VAL A 313 -15.94 22.09 -9.40
N ASP A 314 -15.86 22.60 -8.17
CA ASP A 314 -14.79 22.23 -7.24
C ASP A 314 -15.01 20.79 -6.82
N TRP A 315 -14.30 19.89 -7.47
CA TRP A 315 -14.42 18.46 -7.28
C TRP A 315 -13.51 18.01 -6.14
N ASP A 316 -14.07 17.17 -5.26
CA ASP A 316 -13.33 16.45 -4.24
C ASP A 316 -13.64 14.96 -4.36
N VAL A 317 -12.67 14.14 -4.04
CA VAL A 317 -12.82 12.68 -4.12
C VAL A 317 -13.86 12.25 -3.07
N PRO A 318 -14.93 11.54 -3.45
CA PRO A 318 -15.90 11.01 -2.48
C PRO A 318 -15.21 10.16 -1.42
N GLU A 319 -15.66 10.23 -0.15
CA GLU A 319 -15.07 9.48 0.97
C GLU A 319 -15.03 7.95 0.75
N GLN A 320 -15.86 7.43 -0.17
CA GLN A 320 -15.99 6.01 -0.49
C GLN A 320 -15.02 5.50 -1.58
N ALA A 321 -14.19 6.35 -2.20
CA ALA A 321 -13.31 5.97 -3.32
C ALA A 321 -12.14 5.02 -2.95
N SER A 322 -12.12 4.50 -1.73
CA SER A 322 -11.03 3.68 -1.22
C SER A 322 -11.10 2.24 -1.73
N GLY A 323 -10.25 1.91 -2.71
CA GLY A 323 -9.82 0.53 -2.97
C GLY A 323 -9.19 -0.16 -1.73
N GLN A 324 -8.89 0.60 -0.67
CA GLN A 324 -8.47 0.06 0.64
C GLN A 324 -9.50 -0.86 1.32
N HIS A 325 -10.78 -0.87 0.92
CA HIS A 325 -11.80 -1.67 1.61
C HIS A 325 -11.58 -3.19 1.51
N VAL A 326 -10.85 -3.68 0.50
CA VAL A 326 -10.67 -5.14 0.30
C VAL A 326 -9.70 -5.74 1.33
N MET A 327 -8.78 -4.95 1.90
CA MET A 327 -7.71 -5.42 2.79
C MET A 327 -7.85 -4.91 4.24
N LYS A 328 -9.06 -4.53 4.67
CA LYS A 328 -9.31 -3.96 6.02
C LYS A 328 -8.89 -4.91 7.17
N ASP A 329 -8.83 -6.21 6.89
CA ASP A 329 -8.44 -7.25 7.86
C ASP A 329 -6.94 -7.55 7.88
N GLU A 330 -6.13 -6.89 7.04
CA GLU A 330 -4.67 -7.04 7.07
C GLU A 330 -4.02 -5.92 7.91
N PRO A 331 -3.28 -6.27 8.98
CA PRO A 331 -2.65 -5.28 9.82
C PRO A 331 -1.51 -4.59 9.06
N GLN A 332 -1.70 -3.29 8.83
CA GLN A 332 -0.72 -2.41 8.21
C GLN A 332 -0.13 -1.45 9.24
N VAL A 333 1.19 -1.34 9.26
CA VAL A 333 1.93 -0.47 10.19
C VAL A 333 2.84 0.43 9.37
N GLY A 334 2.65 1.76 9.45
CA GLY A 334 3.50 2.72 8.75
C GLY A 334 3.53 2.53 7.23
N GLY A 335 2.48 1.96 6.63
CA GLY A 335 2.39 1.62 5.21
C GLY A 335 2.80 0.20 4.85
N ILE A 336 3.26 -0.61 5.82
CA ILE A 336 3.78 -1.97 5.58
C ILE A 336 2.81 -3.05 6.06
N TYR A 337 2.55 -4.02 5.21
CA TYR A 337 1.75 -5.21 5.50
C TYR A 337 2.55 -6.20 6.35
N VAL A 338 2.16 -6.34 7.61
CA VAL A 338 2.97 -7.05 8.63
C VAL A 338 3.13 -8.54 8.29
N ARG A 339 2.09 -9.19 7.77
CA ARG A 339 2.13 -10.61 7.40
C ARG A 339 3.05 -10.87 6.20
N LEU A 340 3.03 -9.98 5.19
CA LEU A 340 3.96 -10.06 4.06
C LEU A 340 5.40 -9.81 4.47
N PHE A 341 5.64 -8.84 5.36
CA PHE A 341 6.98 -8.61 5.93
C PHE A 341 7.52 -9.87 6.63
N LEU A 342 6.69 -10.57 7.40
CA LEU A 342 7.11 -11.79 8.10
C LEU A 342 7.44 -12.95 7.14
N LYS A 343 6.90 -12.98 5.93
CA LYS A 343 7.27 -13.97 4.90
C LYS A 343 8.69 -13.74 4.37
N ASP A 344 9.08 -12.48 4.18
CA ASP A 344 10.45 -12.11 3.79
C ASP A 344 10.98 -10.91 4.61
N PRO A 345 11.50 -11.15 5.83
CA PRO A 345 11.99 -10.09 6.70
C PRO A 345 13.23 -9.35 6.17
N LYS A 346 13.91 -9.91 5.15
CA LYS A 346 15.09 -9.31 4.52
C LYS A 346 14.72 -8.35 3.39
N PHE A 347 13.44 -8.21 3.08
CA PHE A 347 12.95 -7.28 2.08
C PHE A 347 13.45 -5.84 2.40
N PRO A 348 14.08 -5.14 1.44
CA PRO A 348 14.64 -3.82 1.67
C PRO A 348 13.53 -2.77 1.78
N LEU A 349 13.19 -2.41 3.02
CA LEU A 349 12.22 -1.36 3.31
C LEU A 349 12.80 0.03 3.03
N ARG A 350 12.00 0.93 2.44
CA ARG A 350 12.38 2.33 2.17
C ARG A 350 12.57 3.13 3.45
N ASN A 351 11.71 2.93 4.44
CA ASN A 351 11.71 3.68 5.70
C ASN A 351 11.59 2.75 6.92
N PRO A 352 12.63 1.95 7.24
CA PRO A 352 12.57 0.98 8.33
C PRO A 352 12.40 1.64 9.72
N LYS A 353 12.83 2.89 9.90
CA LYS A 353 12.60 3.66 11.14
C LYS A 353 11.12 3.97 11.37
N ARG A 354 10.40 4.41 10.33
CA ARG A 354 8.96 4.69 10.40
C ARG A 354 8.17 3.41 10.71
N PHE A 355 8.57 2.30 10.10
CA PHE A 355 7.99 0.99 10.40
C PHE A 355 8.21 0.59 11.86
N LEU A 356 9.44 0.74 12.37
CA LEU A 356 9.79 0.45 13.76
C LEU A 356 8.98 1.28 14.76
N GLU A 357 8.90 2.60 14.54
CA GLU A 357 8.12 3.51 15.39
C GLU A 357 6.64 3.13 15.41
N GLY A 358 6.06 2.88 14.23
CA GLY A 358 4.68 2.40 14.12
C GLY A 358 4.46 1.03 14.79
N LEU A 359 5.42 0.10 14.66
CA LEU A 359 5.32 -1.22 15.28
C LEU A 359 5.33 -1.10 16.79
N LEU A 360 6.22 -0.28 17.35
CA LEU A 360 6.30 -0.05 18.81
C LEU A 360 5.02 0.60 19.34
N ASP A 361 4.51 1.62 18.65
CA ASP A 361 3.32 2.34 19.06
C ASP A 361 2.07 1.45 19.04
N GLN A 362 1.85 0.75 17.93
CA GLN A 362 0.71 -0.17 17.79
C GLN A 362 0.86 -1.40 18.69
N TYR A 363 2.09 -1.91 18.88
CA TYR A 363 2.34 -3.03 19.79
C TYR A 363 2.01 -2.65 21.23
N VAL A 364 2.59 -1.56 21.77
CA VAL A 364 2.31 -1.11 23.15
C VAL A 364 0.83 -0.83 23.35
N SER A 365 0.16 -0.20 22.37
CA SER A 365 -1.27 0.06 22.42
C SER A 365 -2.11 -1.24 22.42
N SER A 366 -1.76 -2.20 21.56
CA SER A 366 -2.44 -3.50 21.50
C SER A 366 -2.26 -4.32 22.78
N VAL A 367 -1.06 -4.28 23.39
CA VAL A 367 -0.79 -4.94 24.67
C VAL A 367 -1.60 -4.28 25.79
N ALA A 368 -1.65 -2.95 25.85
CA ALA A 368 -2.47 -2.24 26.82
C ALA A 368 -3.96 -2.59 26.68
N ALA A 369 -4.49 -2.70 25.46
CA ALA A 369 -5.88 -3.12 25.23
C ALA A 369 -6.16 -4.51 25.81
N THR A 370 -5.24 -5.47 25.67
CA THR A 370 -5.39 -6.81 26.27
C THR A 370 -5.36 -6.82 27.81
N HIS A 371 -4.94 -5.72 28.44
CA HIS A 371 -4.82 -5.61 29.90
C HIS A 371 -6.05 -4.96 30.56
N TYR A 372 -6.68 -3.97 29.93
CA TYR A 372 -7.76 -3.19 30.53
C TYR A 372 -9.17 -3.65 30.15
N GLU A 373 -9.36 -4.32 29.01
CA GLU A 373 -10.69 -4.70 28.52
C GLU A 373 -11.02 -6.17 28.86
N ALA A 374 -12.15 -6.37 29.55
CA ALA A 374 -12.68 -7.70 29.89
C ALA A 374 -13.34 -8.43 28.69
N ASN A 375 -13.35 -7.81 27.51
CA ASN A 375 -13.78 -8.44 26.27
C ASN A 375 -12.61 -9.18 25.62
N ALA A 376 -12.93 -10.27 24.92
CA ALA A 376 -11.97 -11.10 24.19
C ALA A 376 -11.33 -10.32 23.02
N VAL A 377 -10.37 -9.44 23.32
CA VAL A 377 -9.48 -8.86 22.32
C VAL A 377 -8.62 -9.99 21.79
N ASP A 378 -8.56 -10.10 20.46
CA ASP A 378 -7.78 -11.12 19.78
C ASP A 378 -6.28 -11.00 20.16
N PRO A 379 -5.69 -11.98 20.87
CA PRO A 379 -4.29 -11.97 21.22
C PRO A 379 -3.37 -12.10 19.99
N GLU A 380 -3.89 -12.40 18.80
CA GLU A 380 -3.08 -12.57 17.60
C GLU A 380 -2.41 -11.28 17.14
N LEU A 381 -3.07 -10.12 17.27
CA LEU A 381 -2.50 -8.84 16.84
C LEU A 381 -1.20 -8.48 17.61
N PRO A 382 -1.16 -8.42 18.96
CA PRO A 382 0.07 -8.14 19.68
C PRO A 382 1.15 -9.20 19.42
N LEU A 383 0.77 -10.48 19.23
CA LEU A 383 1.72 -11.54 18.90
C LEU A 383 2.33 -11.34 17.51
N LEU A 384 1.53 -11.02 16.51
CA LEU A 384 1.98 -10.72 15.14
C LEU A 384 2.92 -9.51 15.13
N LEU A 385 2.54 -8.41 15.79
CA LEU A 385 3.35 -7.19 15.88
C LEU A 385 4.68 -7.46 16.60
N SER A 386 4.67 -8.24 17.68
CA SER A 386 5.90 -8.63 18.38
C SER A 386 6.84 -9.47 17.50
N ALA A 387 6.29 -10.39 16.70
CA ALA A 387 7.08 -11.22 15.79
C ALA A 387 7.73 -10.37 14.69
N ALA A 388 6.99 -9.39 14.15
CA ALA A 388 7.51 -8.46 13.16
C ALA A 388 8.59 -7.55 13.75
N LEU A 389 8.38 -7.03 14.96
CA LEU A 389 9.36 -6.21 15.68
C LEU A 389 10.67 -6.96 15.94
N VAL A 390 10.59 -8.20 16.44
CA VAL A 390 11.77 -9.05 16.68
C VAL A 390 12.48 -9.38 15.36
N SER A 391 11.73 -9.70 14.30
CA SER A 391 12.30 -10.00 12.98
C SER A 391 13.00 -8.78 12.37
N LEU A 392 12.39 -7.59 12.47
CA LEU A 392 12.97 -6.33 11.99
C LEU A 392 14.29 -6.00 12.70
N LEU A 393 14.29 -6.06 14.03
CA LEU A 393 15.48 -5.77 14.84
C LEU A 393 16.59 -6.82 14.66
N ARG A 394 16.26 -8.03 14.20
CA ARG A 394 17.25 -9.05 13.86
C ARG A 394 17.94 -8.77 12.54
N VAL A 395 17.17 -8.33 11.54
CA VAL A 395 17.72 -7.98 10.21
C VAL A 395 18.48 -6.66 10.28
N HIS A 396 18.00 -5.70 11.07
CA HIS A 396 18.57 -4.36 11.23
C HIS A 396 18.86 -4.04 12.71
N PRO A 397 19.90 -4.63 13.34
CA PRO A 397 20.18 -4.43 14.77
C PRO A 397 20.49 -2.98 15.16
N ALA A 398 21.02 -2.17 14.24
CA ALA A 398 21.27 -0.74 14.48
C ALA A 398 20.00 0.07 14.79
N LEU A 399 18.82 -0.45 14.45
CA LEU A 399 17.55 0.19 14.81
C LEU A 399 17.25 0.10 16.31
N ALA A 400 17.83 -0.85 17.04
CA ALA A 400 17.61 -0.98 18.48
C ALA A 400 18.08 0.28 19.24
N ASP A 401 19.19 0.90 18.81
CA ASP A 401 19.69 2.12 19.44
C ASP A 401 18.66 3.26 19.34
N HIS A 402 17.95 3.35 18.20
CA HIS A 402 16.85 4.31 18.01
C HIS A 402 15.72 4.07 19.03
N VAL A 403 15.36 2.82 19.31
CA VAL A 403 14.33 2.48 20.32
C VAL A 403 14.72 2.96 21.71
N GLY A 404 16.01 2.89 22.06
CA GLY A 404 16.54 3.40 23.33
C GLY A 404 16.24 4.88 23.54
N TYR A 405 16.34 5.70 22.49
CA TYR A 405 16.07 7.15 22.57
C TYR A 405 14.58 7.51 22.57
N LEU A 406 13.71 6.65 22.04
CA LEU A 406 12.27 6.93 21.94
C LEU A 406 11.50 6.71 23.26
N GLY A 407 12.12 6.10 24.28
CA GLY A 407 11.48 5.88 25.58
C GLY A 407 10.41 4.78 25.60
N TYR A 408 10.42 3.85 24.65
CA TYR A 408 9.50 2.70 24.64
C TYR A 408 9.92 1.58 25.61
N VAL A 409 11.21 1.49 25.97
CA VAL A 409 11.73 0.42 26.85
C VAL A 409 11.00 0.36 28.20
N PRO A 410 10.81 1.47 28.96
CA PRO A 410 10.06 1.43 30.22
C PRO A 410 8.59 1.05 30.04
N LYS A 411 7.97 1.40 28.91
CA LYS A 411 6.58 1.02 28.59
C LYS A 411 6.47 -0.50 28.39
N LEU A 412 7.42 -1.11 27.70
CA LEU A 412 7.49 -2.57 27.51
C LEU A 412 7.74 -3.33 28.81
N VAL A 413 8.61 -2.81 29.68
CA VAL A 413 8.84 -3.39 31.02
C VAL A 413 7.56 -3.33 31.86
N SER A 414 6.83 -2.22 31.78
CA SER A 414 5.54 -2.05 32.48
C SER A 414 4.45 -2.98 31.94
N ALA A 415 4.39 -3.15 30.61
CA ALA A 415 3.48 -4.07 29.95
C ALA A 415 3.75 -5.53 30.34
N MET A 416 5.03 -5.94 30.35
CA MET A 416 5.43 -7.28 30.80
C MET A 416 5.10 -7.55 32.27
N ALA A 417 5.20 -6.52 33.12
CA ALA A 417 4.89 -6.59 34.55
C ALA A 417 3.39 -6.58 34.86
N TYR A 418 2.52 -6.27 33.88
CA TYR A 418 1.08 -6.22 34.13
C TYR A 418 0.54 -7.62 34.41
N GLU A 419 0.22 -7.85 35.68
CA GLU A 419 -0.56 -8.98 36.15
C GLU A 419 -1.98 -8.55 36.35
N GLY A 420 -2.87 -8.97 35.46
CA GLY A 420 -4.31 -8.82 35.67
C GLY A 420 -4.63 -9.32 37.06
N ARG A 421 -5.21 -8.46 37.91
CA ARG A 421 -5.55 -8.80 39.29
C ARG A 421 -6.52 -9.98 39.34
N ARG A 422 -6.04 -11.21 39.39
CA ARG A 422 -6.68 -12.37 40.04
C ARG A 422 -5.60 -13.40 40.35
N ASP A 423 -5.07 -13.35 41.57
CA ASP A 423 -4.53 -14.51 42.30
C ASP A 423 -4.37 -14.17 43.79
N THR A 424 -5.41 -13.56 44.37
CA THR A 424 -5.60 -13.53 45.82
C THR A 424 -7.05 -13.86 46.10
N MET A 425 -7.35 -15.16 46.19
CA MET A 425 -8.42 -15.79 47.00
C MET A 425 -8.48 -17.29 46.65
N ALA A 426 -7.41 -18.01 47.00
CA ALA A 426 -7.49 -19.43 47.31
C ALA A 426 -6.48 -19.75 48.43
N SER A 427 -6.50 -18.92 49.48
CA SER A 427 -5.98 -19.31 50.79
C SER A 427 -7.19 -19.53 51.68
N GLY A 428 -7.36 -20.78 52.13
CA GLY A 428 -8.22 -21.13 53.25
C GLY A 428 -9.50 -21.88 52.88
N GLN A 429 -9.41 -23.22 52.82
CA GLN A 429 -10.37 -24.04 53.56
C GLN A 429 -9.79 -25.43 53.85
N THR A 430 -9.45 -25.62 55.11
CA THR A 430 -9.26 -26.89 55.79
C THR A 430 -10.58 -27.67 55.89
N THR A 431 -10.47 -29.00 55.80
CA THR A 431 -11.35 -30.07 56.33
C THR A 431 -12.76 -30.29 55.76
N SER A 432 -12.97 -31.40 55.04
CA SER A 432 -13.74 -32.58 55.54
C SER A 432 -13.86 -33.73 54.49
N ARG A 433 -13.36 -34.92 54.87
CA ARG A 433 -13.84 -36.32 54.63
C ARG A 433 -15.02 -36.55 53.65
N LEU A 434 -15.12 -37.58 52.77
CA LEU A 434 -14.68 -39.00 52.77
C LEU A 434 -15.02 -39.66 51.39
N GLN A 435 -14.30 -40.74 51.00
CA GLN A 435 -14.59 -41.80 49.98
C GLN A 435 -14.47 -41.40 48.48
N ALA A 436 -13.85 -42.15 47.55
CA ALA A 436 -13.42 -43.55 47.45
C ALA A 436 -12.29 -43.75 46.40
N GLU A 437 -11.45 -44.78 46.64
CA GLU A 437 -10.60 -45.66 45.80
C GLU A 437 -9.98 -45.24 44.43
N PRO A 438 -8.79 -45.79 44.09
CA PRO A 438 -7.94 -45.34 42.98
C PRO A 438 -8.17 -46.12 41.68
N SER A 439 -8.32 -45.43 40.55
CA SER A 439 -8.16 -46.04 39.23
C SER A 439 -6.96 -45.44 38.51
N ASN A 440 -5.94 -46.29 38.33
CA ASN A 440 -4.85 -46.06 37.41
C ASN A 440 -5.40 -45.90 35.99
N GLN A 441 -5.34 -44.69 35.46
CA GLN A 441 -5.24 -44.46 34.02
C GLN A 441 -3.99 -43.61 33.76
N GLU A 442 -2.94 -44.30 33.34
CA GLU A 442 -1.79 -43.73 32.69
C GLU A 442 -2.21 -43.02 31.39
N ASN A 443 -1.51 -41.91 31.09
CA ASN A 443 -1.48 -41.20 29.82
C ASN A 443 -2.70 -40.35 29.43
N SER A 444 -2.89 -39.23 30.12
CA SER A 444 -3.32 -37.98 29.45
C SER A 444 -2.23 -36.92 29.66
N ALA A 445 -1.44 -36.69 28.61
CA ALA A 445 -0.58 -35.52 28.53
C ALA A 445 -1.46 -34.26 28.49
N ASP A 446 -1.83 -33.75 29.67
CA ASP A 446 -2.41 -32.42 29.81
C ASP A 446 -1.31 -31.40 29.45
N SER A 447 -1.22 -31.08 28.16
CA SER A 447 -0.56 -29.87 27.70
C SER A 447 -1.35 -28.70 28.25
N THR A 448 -0.94 -28.16 29.39
CA THR A 448 -1.46 -26.91 29.96
C THR A 448 -1.33 -25.82 28.90
N VAL A 449 -2.43 -25.51 28.20
CA VAL A 449 -2.47 -24.49 27.14
C VAL A 449 -2.21 -23.13 27.78
N GLN A 450 -1.14 -22.45 27.34
CA GLN A 450 -0.78 -21.12 27.84
C GLN A 450 -1.94 -20.14 27.67
N THR A 451 -2.22 -19.34 28.70
CA THR A 451 -3.26 -18.32 28.61
C THR A 451 -2.87 -17.27 27.56
N PRO A 452 -3.83 -16.59 26.90
CA PRO A 452 -3.52 -15.53 25.94
C PRO A 452 -2.69 -14.41 26.58
N GLN A 453 -2.90 -14.10 27.85
CA GLN A 453 -2.12 -13.10 28.60
C GLN A 453 -0.68 -13.56 28.82
N GLU A 454 -0.43 -14.84 29.14
CA GLU A 454 0.92 -15.40 29.22
C GLU A 454 1.64 -15.30 27.87
N ARG A 455 0.96 -15.58 26.76
CA ARG A 455 1.55 -15.45 25.42
C ARG A 455 1.97 -14.01 25.12
N VAL A 456 1.17 -13.02 25.51
CA VAL A 456 1.49 -11.59 25.35
C VAL A 456 2.67 -11.18 26.27
N ARG A 457 2.75 -11.69 27.50
CA ARG A 457 3.92 -11.42 28.36
C ARG A 457 5.20 -12.03 27.81
N LEU A 458 5.13 -13.26 27.30
CA LEU A 458 6.26 -13.91 26.62
C LEU A 458 6.67 -13.14 25.37
N SER A 459 5.73 -12.53 24.66
CA SER A 459 6.03 -11.68 23.51
C SER A 459 6.77 -10.41 23.92
N CYS A 460 6.38 -9.78 25.04
CA CYS A 460 7.11 -8.64 25.61
C CYS A 460 8.53 -9.03 26.00
N LEU A 461 8.71 -10.20 26.62
CA LEU A 461 10.02 -10.74 26.97
C LEU A 461 10.90 -10.94 25.74
N ARG A 462 10.35 -11.46 24.63
CA ARG A 462 11.07 -11.62 23.35
C ARG A 462 11.53 -10.30 22.75
N VAL A 463 10.66 -9.28 22.79
CA VAL A 463 11.03 -7.93 22.32
C VAL A 463 12.13 -7.34 23.20
N LEU A 464 11.99 -7.40 24.53
CA LEU A 464 13.01 -6.92 25.47
C LEU A 464 14.34 -7.68 25.30
N HIS A 465 14.30 -8.99 25.13
CA HIS A 465 15.47 -9.81 24.84
C HIS A 465 16.22 -9.35 23.58
N GLN A 466 15.49 -9.06 22.50
CA GLN A 466 16.08 -8.56 21.26
C GLN A 466 16.68 -7.16 21.44
N LEU A 467 15.99 -6.27 22.16
CA LEU A 467 16.46 -4.93 22.47
C LEU A 467 17.69 -4.94 23.39
N ALA A 468 17.81 -5.90 24.31
CA ALA A 468 18.94 -6.04 25.22
C ALA A 468 20.30 -6.27 24.53
N SER A 469 20.30 -6.58 23.22
CA SER A 469 21.52 -6.61 22.42
C SER A 469 22.13 -5.22 22.17
N SER A 470 21.33 -4.15 22.26
CA SER A 470 21.79 -2.76 22.23
C SER A 470 22.13 -2.27 23.62
N THR A 471 23.31 -1.63 23.75
CA THR A 471 23.78 -1.04 25.01
C THR A 471 22.87 0.09 25.48
N THR A 472 22.39 0.94 24.58
CA THR A 472 21.43 2.02 24.92
C THR A 472 20.11 1.48 25.45
N CYS A 473 19.59 0.39 24.89
CA CYS A 473 18.39 -0.26 25.43
C CYS A 473 18.66 -0.94 26.78
N ALA A 474 19.81 -1.60 26.94
CA ALA A 474 20.20 -2.23 28.20
C ALA A 474 20.35 -1.20 29.34
N GLU A 475 20.89 -0.02 29.04
CA GLU A 475 20.94 1.12 29.97
C GLU A 475 19.53 1.64 30.31
N ALA A 476 18.66 1.77 29.31
CA ALA A 476 17.26 2.17 29.52
C ALA A 476 16.46 1.14 30.35
N MET A 477 16.79 -0.15 30.28
CA MET A 477 16.19 -1.20 31.13
C MET A 477 16.65 -1.09 32.59
N ALA A 478 17.86 -0.58 32.83
CA ALA A 478 18.39 -0.37 34.18
C ALA A 478 17.87 0.91 34.82
N ALA A 479 17.41 1.88 34.02
CA ALA A 479 16.87 3.14 34.51
C ALA A 479 15.59 2.91 35.33
N THR A 480 15.65 3.26 36.61
CA THR A 480 14.49 3.21 37.51
C THR A 480 13.88 4.60 37.65
N SER A 481 12.62 4.77 37.25
CA SER A 481 11.83 5.97 37.53
C SER A 481 10.73 5.65 38.55
N ALA A 482 10.17 6.67 39.21
CA ALA A 482 9.07 6.47 40.14
C ALA A 482 7.87 5.83 39.42
N GLY A 483 7.50 4.61 39.81
CA GLY A 483 6.34 3.88 39.26
C GLY A 483 6.65 2.88 38.13
N THR A 484 7.88 2.81 37.61
CA THR A 484 8.25 1.76 36.65
C THR A 484 8.71 0.48 37.36
N PRO A 485 8.27 -0.72 36.92
CA PRO A 485 8.73 -1.97 37.51
C PRO A 485 10.21 -2.18 37.22
N GLN A 486 10.93 -2.71 38.20
CA GLN A 486 12.34 -3.05 38.04
C GLN A 486 12.48 -4.27 37.12
N VAL A 487 13.44 -4.21 36.19
CA VAL A 487 13.62 -5.28 35.18
C VAL A 487 14.16 -6.57 35.79
N VAL A 488 15.07 -6.52 36.77
CA VAL A 488 15.70 -7.72 37.34
C VAL A 488 14.70 -8.58 38.13
N PRO A 489 13.85 -8.02 39.02
CA PRO A 489 12.80 -8.80 39.68
C PRO A 489 11.79 -9.40 38.71
N LEU A 490 11.48 -8.67 37.64
CA LEU A 490 10.57 -9.13 36.60
C LEU A 490 11.15 -10.29 35.79
N LEU A 491 12.43 -10.21 35.40
CA LEU A 491 13.15 -11.30 34.76
C LEU A 491 13.29 -12.51 35.68
N MET A 492 13.54 -12.30 36.98
CA MET A 492 13.53 -13.38 37.97
C MET A 492 12.19 -14.11 38.04
N LYS A 493 11.07 -13.39 37.93
CA LYS A 493 9.74 -14.00 37.83
C LYS A 493 9.57 -14.75 36.50
N ALA A 494 10.03 -14.16 35.40
CA ALA A 494 9.96 -14.75 34.06
C ALA A 494 10.81 -16.03 33.90
N ILE A 495 11.84 -16.22 34.74
CA ILE A 495 12.58 -17.48 34.84
C ILE A 495 11.64 -18.65 35.18
N GLY A 496 10.56 -18.42 35.93
CA GLY A 496 9.54 -19.43 36.25
C GLY A 496 8.43 -19.58 35.19
N TRP A 497 8.40 -18.77 34.12
CA TRP A 497 7.35 -18.86 33.11
C TRP A 497 7.58 -20.03 32.14
N GLN A 498 6.50 -20.72 31.79
CA GLN A 498 6.54 -21.79 30.80
C GLN A 498 7.02 -21.25 29.45
N GLY A 499 8.17 -21.74 28.96
CA GLY A 499 8.79 -21.28 27.70
C GLY A 499 9.49 -19.91 27.77
N GLY A 500 9.53 -19.25 28.94
CA GLY A 500 10.21 -17.97 29.15
C GLY A 500 11.55 -18.08 29.89
N SER A 501 11.80 -19.20 30.55
CA SER A 501 12.92 -19.41 31.47
C SER A 501 14.30 -19.11 30.90
N ILE A 502 14.68 -19.80 29.82
CA ILE A 502 15.97 -19.62 29.14
C ILE A 502 16.08 -18.21 28.56
N LEU A 503 15.00 -17.72 27.96
CA LEU A 503 14.96 -16.39 27.36
C LEU A 503 15.19 -15.30 28.42
N ALA A 504 14.64 -15.46 29.62
CA ALA A 504 14.84 -14.55 30.75
C ALA A 504 16.30 -14.59 31.25
N LEU A 505 16.89 -15.78 31.40
CA LEU A 505 18.30 -15.93 31.78
C LEU A 505 19.26 -15.31 30.76
N GLU A 506 19.04 -15.56 29.48
CA GLU A 506 19.84 -14.97 28.40
C GLU A 506 19.62 -13.44 28.33
N THR A 507 18.40 -12.96 28.58
CA THR A 507 18.15 -11.51 28.68
C THR A 507 18.90 -10.90 29.85
N LEU A 508 18.90 -11.54 31.03
CA LEU A 508 19.72 -11.10 32.17
C LEU A 508 21.21 -11.01 31.79
N LYS A 509 21.75 -12.03 31.12
CA LYS A 509 23.14 -12.04 30.64
C LYS A 509 23.44 -10.82 29.76
N ARG A 510 22.57 -10.52 28.78
CA ARG A 510 22.76 -9.39 27.86
C ARG A 510 22.69 -8.05 28.57
N VAL A 511 21.69 -7.84 29.43
CA VAL A 511 21.51 -6.57 30.12
C VAL A 511 22.65 -6.32 31.12
N VAL A 512 23.22 -7.36 31.75
CA VAL A 512 24.35 -7.22 32.70
C VAL A 512 25.72 -7.33 31.98
N GLY A 513 25.74 -7.22 30.64
CA GLY A 513 26.97 -7.24 29.85
C GLY A 513 27.94 -6.10 30.21
N ALA A 514 29.23 -6.32 29.99
CA ALA A 514 30.28 -5.36 30.37
C ALA A 514 30.15 -3.97 29.72
N GLY A 515 29.45 -3.86 28.58
CA GLY A 515 29.20 -2.59 27.89
C GLY A 515 28.12 -1.71 28.52
N ASN A 516 27.32 -2.21 29.47
CA ASN A 516 26.24 -1.45 30.09
C ASN A 516 26.76 -0.61 31.27
N ARG A 517 26.74 0.73 31.16
CA ARG A 517 27.20 1.63 32.24
C ARG A 517 26.30 1.58 33.48
N ALA A 518 25.05 1.19 33.31
CA ALA A 518 24.08 1.05 34.40
C ALA A 518 24.06 -0.36 35.02
N ARG A 519 25.06 -1.19 34.71
CA ARG A 519 25.21 -2.56 35.25
C ARG A 519 25.16 -2.62 36.77
N ASP A 520 25.80 -1.70 37.47
CA ASP A 520 25.81 -1.67 38.93
C ASP A 520 24.41 -1.56 39.53
N ALA A 521 23.51 -0.79 38.91
CA ALA A 521 22.12 -0.66 39.35
C ALA A 521 21.35 -1.99 39.22
N LEU A 522 21.63 -2.76 38.16
CA LEU A 522 21.02 -4.08 37.95
C LEU A 522 21.54 -5.11 38.96
N VAL A 523 22.85 -5.10 39.24
CA VAL A 523 23.44 -5.97 40.27
C VAL A 523 22.87 -5.64 41.65
N ALA A 524 22.67 -4.36 41.96
CA ALA A 524 22.00 -3.93 43.19
C ALA A 524 20.55 -4.45 43.29
N GLN A 525 19.78 -4.39 42.20
CA GLN A 525 18.44 -4.96 42.14
C GLN A 525 18.45 -6.48 42.36
N GLY A 526 19.40 -7.18 41.73
CA GLY A 526 19.56 -8.63 41.88
C GLY A 526 19.89 -9.06 43.31
N LEU A 527 20.79 -8.35 43.99
CA LEU A 527 21.11 -8.58 45.40
C LEU A 527 19.91 -8.29 46.32
N LYS A 528 19.09 -7.29 45.99
CA LYS A 528 17.91 -6.93 46.80
C LYS A 528 16.83 -8.01 46.75
N VAL A 529 16.65 -8.66 45.61
CA VAL A 529 15.60 -9.67 45.39
C VAL A 529 16.10 -11.10 45.57
N GLY A 530 17.39 -11.30 45.83
CA GLY A 530 17.98 -12.61 46.08
C GLY A 530 18.20 -13.43 44.80
N LEU A 531 18.49 -12.77 43.68
CA LEU A 531 18.71 -13.44 42.40
C LEU A 531 19.95 -14.35 42.42
N VAL A 532 20.99 -14.00 43.18
CA VAL A 532 22.22 -14.80 43.27
C VAL A 532 21.93 -16.17 43.86
N GLU A 533 21.09 -16.22 44.90
CA GLU A 533 20.65 -17.43 45.57
C GLU A 533 19.76 -18.31 44.67
N VAL A 534 18.94 -17.69 43.82
CA VAL A 534 18.11 -18.40 42.83
C VAL A 534 18.99 -19.04 41.76
N LEU A 535 19.98 -18.30 41.22
CA LEU A 535 20.90 -18.81 40.22
C LEU A 535 21.76 -19.96 40.77
N LEU A 536 22.23 -19.86 42.01
CA LEU A 536 22.90 -20.98 42.69
C LEU A 536 21.97 -22.18 42.88
N GLY A 537 20.69 -21.96 43.17
CA GLY A 537 19.67 -23.00 43.23
C GLY A 537 19.43 -23.72 41.90
N ILE A 538 19.59 -23.03 40.76
CA ILE A 538 19.52 -23.63 39.42
C ILE A 538 20.74 -24.54 39.15
N LEU A 539 21.91 -24.20 39.70
CA LEU A 539 23.13 -25.00 39.56
C LEU A 539 23.15 -26.22 40.49
N ASP A 540 22.43 -26.18 41.61
CA ASP A 540 22.39 -27.26 42.58
C ASP A 540 21.53 -28.43 42.09
N TRP A 541 22.16 -29.32 41.32
CA TRP A 541 21.54 -30.54 40.83
C TRP A 541 21.19 -31.55 41.95
N ARG A 542 21.78 -31.41 43.16
CA ARG A 542 21.58 -32.34 44.29
C ARG A 542 20.39 -31.93 45.16
N ALA A 543 20.10 -30.64 45.27
CA ALA A 543 19.03 -30.11 46.11
C ALA A 543 17.64 -30.08 45.45
N GLY A 544 17.48 -30.70 44.28
CA GLY A 544 16.19 -31.01 43.64
C GLY A 544 15.03 -30.14 44.10
N GLY A 545 15.01 -28.87 43.68
CA GLY A 545 13.84 -28.01 43.87
C GLY A 545 13.47 -27.63 45.31
N ARG A 546 14.44 -27.52 46.25
CA ARG A 546 14.14 -26.93 47.57
C ARG A 546 13.81 -25.43 47.54
N GLN A 547 14.18 -24.72 46.47
CA GLN A 547 13.60 -23.41 46.15
C GLN A 547 12.44 -23.59 45.17
N GLY A 548 11.24 -23.17 45.56
CA GLY A 548 9.97 -23.46 44.86
C GLY A 548 9.89 -23.03 43.39
N LEU A 549 10.83 -22.21 42.89
CA LEU A 549 10.90 -21.79 41.48
C LEU A 549 11.29 -22.93 40.54
N CYS A 550 12.21 -23.83 40.95
CA CYS A 550 12.72 -24.88 40.06
C CYS A 550 11.69 -26.00 39.81
N ASN A 551 10.75 -26.22 40.75
CA ASN A 551 9.65 -27.17 40.56
C ASN A 551 8.62 -26.70 39.52
N GLN A 552 8.59 -25.40 39.20
CA GLN A 552 7.73 -24.83 38.15
C GLN A 552 8.37 -24.96 36.76
N MET A 553 9.67 -25.28 36.69
CA MET A 553 10.41 -25.40 35.43
C MET A 553 10.34 -26.83 34.89
N LYS A 554 9.60 -27.01 33.79
CA LYS A 554 9.60 -28.26 33.03
C LYS A 554 10.73 -28.28 31.99
N TRP A 555 11.98 -28.29 32.45
CA TRP A 555 13.14 -28.33 31.56
C TRP A 555 13.41 -29.74 31.04
N ASN A 556 13.67 -29.85 29.74
CA ASN A 556 14.35 -31.04 29.21
C ASN A 556 15.86 -30.98 29.52
N GLU A 557 16.57 -32.09 29.31
CA GLU A 557 18.01 -32.19 29.63
C GLU A 557 18.87 -31.15 28.90
N SER A 558 18.51 -30.80 27.66
CA SER A 558 19.21 -29.78 26.88
C SER A 558 18.97 -28.36 27.40
N GLU A 559 17.73 -28.03 27.77
CA GLU A 559 17.31 -26.77 28.36
C GLU A 559 17.95 -26.57 29.73
N ALA A 560 18.04 -27.63 30.54
CA ALA A 560 18.70 -27.59 31.83
C ALA A 560 20.22 -27.34 31.71
N SER A 561 20.87 -27.94 30.72
CA SER A 561 22.29 -27.72 30.44
C SER A 561 22.56 -26.27 30.02
N ILE A 562 21.73 -25.75 29.10
CA ILE A 562 21.74 -24.36 28.66
C ILE A 562 21.50 -23.40 29.83
N GLY A 563 20.46 -23.65 30.63
CA GLY A 563 20.10 -22.82 31.78
C GLY A 563 21.21 -22.71 32.81
N ARG A 564 21.94 -23.82 33.05
CA ARG A 564 23.12 -23.83 33.93
C ARG A 564 24.27 -22.98 33.39
N VAL A 565 24.57 -23.08 32.09
CA VAL A 565 25.61 -22.24 31.46
C VAL A 565 25.26 -20.77 31.61
N LEU A 566 24.03 -20.39 31.27
CA LEU A 566 23.57 -19.01 31.40
C LEU A 566 23.60 -18.52 32.85
N ALA A 567 23.22 -19.38 33.81
CA ALA A 567 23.30 -19.05 35.23
C ALA A 567 24.75 -18.78 35.67
N VAL A 568 25.71 -19.60 35.25
CA VAL A 568 27.13 -19.39 35.54
C VAL A 568 27.63 -18.09 34.91
N GLU A 569 27.30 -17.81 33.65
CA GLU A 569 27.70 -16.58 32.96
C GLU A 569 27.12 -15.32 33.62
N VAL A 570 25.85 -15.36 34.05
CA VAL A 570 25.22 -14.25 34.78
C VAL A 570 25.91 -14.07 36.14
N LEU A 571 26.22 -15.14 36.87
CA LEU A 571 26.94 -15.06 38.15
C LEU A 571 28.34 -14.47 38.00
N HIS A 572 29.09 -14.88 36.97
CA HIS A 572 30.35 -14.23 36.62
C HIS A 572 30.13 -12.75 36.29
N ALA A 573 29.14 -12.43 35.46
CA ALA A 573 28.78 -11.05 35.13
C ALA A 573 28.27 -10.24 36.33
N PHE A 574 27.90 -10.84 37.46
CA PHE A 574 27.61 -10.11 38.71
C PHE A 574 28.86 -9.94 39.57
N ALA A 575 29.79 -10.89 39.49
CA ALA A 575 31.05 -10.90 40.25
C ALA A 575 32.16 -10.04 39.62
N THR A 576 32.07 -9.75 38.32
CA THR A 576 32.98 -8.84 37.61
C THR A 576 32.86 -7.41 38.15
N GLU A 577 33.88 -6.59 37.97
CA GLU A 577 34.02 -5.17 38.38
C GLU A 577 32.70 -4.40 38.60
N GLY A 578 32.62 -3.65 39.71
CA GLY A 578 31.44 -2.85 40.08
C GLY A 578 31.37 -2.54 41.58
N ALA A 579 30.50 -1.62 41.99
CA ALA A 579 30.36 -1.22 43.40
C ALA A 579 29.87 -2.36 44.31
N HIS A 580 29.08 -3.28 43.76
CA HIS A 580 28.47 -4.40 44.50
C HIS A 580 29.20 -5.74 44.32
N CYS A 581 30.27 -5.78 43.51
CA CYS A 581 30.95 -7.03 43.15
C CYS A 581 31.57 -7.77 44.35
N ALA A 582 32.03 -7.03 45.39
CA ALA A 582 32.62 -7.63 46.58
C ALA A 582 31.59 -8.45 47.37
N LYS A 583 30.38 -7.92 47.53
CA LYS A 583 29.27 -8.60 48.21
C LYS A 583 28.79 -9.82 47.44
N VAL A 584 28.73 -9.73 46.10
CA VAL A 584 28.43 -10.90 45.26
C VAL A 584 29.49 -11.99 45.43
N ARG A 585 30.78 -11.63 45.39
CA ARG A 585 31.89 -12.57 45.58
C ARG A 585 31.87 -13.23 46.95
N GLU A 586 31.49 -12.51 48.00
CA GLU A 586 31.31 -13.06 49.35
C GLU A 586 30.25 -14.17 49.37
N ILE A 587 29.06 -13.90 48.80
CA ILE A 587 27.97 -14.89 48.69
C ILE A 587 28.44 -16.10 47.87
N LEU A 588 29.09 -15.87 46.72
CA LEU A 588 29.57 -16.93 45.85
C LEU A 588 30.66 -17.79 46.50
N ASN A 589 31.61 -17.20 47.22
CA ASN A 589 32.67 -17.93 47.92
C ASN A 589 32.15 -18.75 49.09
N SER A 590 31.00 -18.39 49.66
CA SER A 590 30.33 -19.17 50.70
C SER A 590 29.56 -20.39 50.17
N SER A 591 29.39 -20.52 48.85
CA SER A 591 28.61 -21.58 48.23
C SER A 591 29.49 -22.74 47.75
N ASP A 592 29.23 -23.94 48.30
CA ASP A 592 29.87 -25.18 47.86
C ASP A 592 29.57 -25.50 46.39
N VAL A 593 28.35 -25.17 45.93
CA VAL A 593 27.92 -25.38 44.53
C VAL A 593 28.74 -24.50 43.60
N TRP A 594 28.94 -23.23 43.93
CA TRP A 594 29.74 -22.32 43.10
C TRP A 594 31.21 -22.78 42.99
N SER A 595 31.78 -23.31 44.08
CA SER A 595 33.17 -23.82 44.07
C SER A 595 33.41 -24.91 43.03
N ALA A 596 32.39 -25.74 42.76
CA ALA A 596 32.45 -26.80 41.76
C ALA A 596 32.30 -26.26 40.33
N TYR A 597 31.55 -25.17 40.13
CA TYR A 597 31.20 -24.65 38.81
C TYR A 597 32.11 -23.53 38.30
N LYS A 598 32.71 -22.72 39.17
CA LYS A 598 33.41 -21.45 38.80
C LYS A 598 34.56 -21.59 37.77
N ASP A 599 35.26 -22.73 37.74
CA ASP A 599 36.45 -22.94 36.91
C ASP A 599 36.22 -23.93 35.75
N GLN A 600 34.99 -24.43 35.60
CA GLN A 600 34.66 -25.39 34.54
C GLN A 600 34.32 -24.66 33.23
N LYS A 601 34.76 -25.23 32.10
CA LYS A 601 34.35 -24.77 30.76
C LYS A 601 32.98 -25.37 30.42
N HIS A 602 31.92 -24.64 30.75
CA HIS A 602 30.53 -25.10 30.59
C HIS A 602 30.07 -25.20 29.12
N ASP A 603 30.76 -24.52 28.19
CA ASP A 603 30.43 -24.53 26.76
C ASP A 603 30.52 -25.92 26.11
N LEU A 604 31.27 -26.85 26.71
CA LEU A 604 31.44 -28.22 26.21
C LEU A 604 30.15 -29.05 26.30
N PHE A 605 29.19 -28.64 27.12
CA PHE A 605 27.92 -29.36 27.36
C PHE A 605 26.73 -28.75 26.62
N LEU A 606 26.97 -27.75 25.76
CA LEU A 606 25.94 -27.21 24.88
C LEU A 606 25.67 -28.18 23.72
N PRO A 607 24.40 -28.42 23.34
CA PRO A 607 24.09 -29.20 22.15
C PRO A 607 24.71 -28.54 20.90
N SER A 608 25.18 -29.34 19.93
CA SER A 608 25.98 -28.87 18.77
C SER A 608 25.31 -27.75 17.94
N ASN A 609 24.00 -27.62 18.04
CA ASN A 609 23.19 -26.57 17.39
C ASN A 609 23.23 -25.20 18.11
N ALA A 610 23.47 -25.16 19.43
CA ALA A 610 23.62 -23.94 20.21
C ALA A 610 24.98 -23.25 19.96
N GLN A 611 26.00 -24.03 19.59
CA GLN A 611 27.36 -23.55 19.30
C GLN A 611 27.52 -22.96 17.88
N SER A 612 26.65 -23.33 16.92
CA SER A 612 26.78 -22.99 15.49
C SER A 612 25.90 -21.83 15.02
N SER A 613 24.98 -21.37 15.86
CA SER A 613 23.96 -20.36 15.52
C SER A 613 24.48 -18.95 15.83
N ALA A 614 24.39 -18.02 14.87
CA ALA A 614 24.69 -16.59 15.10
C ALA A 614 23.77 -15.93 16.15
N ALA A 615 22.67 -16.61 16.53
CA ALA A 615 21.75 -16.24 17.61
C ALA A 615 21.98 -17.03 18.92
N GLY A 616 23.01 -17.89 18.98
CA GLY A 616 23.28 -18.80 20.10
C GLY A 616 22.07 -19.68 20.44
N VAL A 617 21.87 -19.88 21.75
CA VAL A 617 20.76 -20.58 22.40
C VAL A 617 19.37 -20.06 21.98
N ALA A 618 19.24 -18.78 21.61
CA ALA A 618 17.97 -18.17 21.23
C ALA A 618 17.38 -18.74 19.93
N GLY A 619 18.23 -19.30 19.04
CA GLY A 619 17.80 -19.96 17.81
C GLY A 619 16.98 -21.24 18.03
N LEU A 620 17.09 -21.87 19.20
CA LEU A 620 16.39 -23.11 19.56
C LEU A 620 14.94 -22.90 20.02
N ILE A 621 14.62 -21.70 20.52
CA ILE A 621 13.31 -21.35 21.08
C ILE A 621 12.33 -20.91 19.97
N GLU A 622 12.84 -20.50 18.82
CA GLU A 622 12.06 -19.84 17.76
C GLU A 622 11.71 -20.73 16.56
N SER A 623 12.42 -21.85 16.37
CA SER A 623 12.21 -22.76 15.23
C SER A 623 10.86 -23.48 15.23
N SER A 624 10.12 -23.46 16.34
CA SER A 624 8.95 -24.31 16.54
C SER A 624 7.58 -23.65 16.31
N SER A 625 7.42 -22.33 16.10
CA SER A 625 6.04 -21.76 16.04
C SER A 625 5.77 -20.49 15.23
N SER A 626 6.73 -19.80 14.62
CA SER A 626 6.45 -18.47 14.04
C SER A 626 6.35 -18.39 12.52
N ARG A 627 7.02 -19.26 11.75
CA ARG A 627 7.08 -19.10 10.28
C ARG A 627 5.82 -19.50 9.51
N LEU A 628 4.99 -20.42 10.04
CA LEU A 628 3.85 -20.98 9.30
C LEU A 628 2.49 -20.43 9.76
N THR A 629 2.42 -19.74 10.89
CA THR A 629 1.15 -19.36 11.55
C THR A 629 0.51 -18.09 10.96
N TYR A 630 1.27 -17.29 10.20
CA TYR A 630 0.85 -15.95 9.76
C TYR A 630 0.77 -15.78 8.23
N ALA A 631 0.71 -16.88 7.47
CA ALA A 631 0.51 -16.82 6.03
C ALA A 631 -0.87 -16.27 5.68
N LEU A 632 -0.95 -15.40 4.67
CA LEU A 632 -2.22 -14.90 4.11
C LEU A 632 -3.16 -16.07 3.78
N THR A 633 -4.39 -16.03 4.29
CA THR A 633 -5.46 -16.93 3.87
C THR A 633 -5.80 -16.64 2.41
N ALA A 634 -5.77 -17.68 1.56
CA ALA A 634 -6.23 -17.57 0.19
C ALA A 634 -7.69 -17.07 0.16
N PRO A 635 -8.10 -16.27 -0.85
CA PRO A 635 -9.50 -15.89 -1.00
C PRO A 635 -10.38 -17.14 -1.06
N PRO A 636 -11.61 -17.09 -0.51
CA PRO A 636 -12.50 -18.24 -0.54
C PRO A 636 -12.69 -18.69 -2.00
N PRO A 637 -12.63 -20.01 -2.30
CA PRO A 637 -12.90 -20.49 -3.64
C PRO A 637 -14.31 -20.05 -4.03
N GLN A 638 -14.41 -19.28 -5.10
CA GLN A 638 -15.70 -18.92 -5.68
C GLN A 638 -16.51 -20.20 -5.92
N PRO A 639 -17.82 -20.23 -5.63
CA PRO A 639 -18.65 -21.39 -5.90
C PRO A 639 -18.53 -21.71 -7.39
N ALA A 640 -18.00 -22.90 -7.69
CA ALA A 640 -17.80 -23.36 -9.04
C ALA A 640 -19.14 -23.30 -9.78
N LEU A 641 -19.24 -22.40 -10.77
CA LEU A 641 -20.31 -22.44 -11.75
C LEU A 641 -20.24 -23.81 -12.43
N VAL A 642 -21.27 -24.61 -12.17
CA VAL A 642 -21.48 -25.94 -12.75
C VAL A 642 -21.43 -25.80 -14.26
N ARG A 643 -20.30 -26.17 -14.87
CA ARG A 643 -20.15 -26.26 -16.31
C ARG A 643 -20.84 -27.56 -16.75
N LEU A 644 -21.99 -27.42 -17.40
CA LEU A 644 -22.68 -28.53 -18.07
C LEU A 644 -21.72 -29.19 -19.09
N PRO A 645 -21.74 -30.53 -19.25
CA PRO A 645 -20.82 -31.22 -20.15
C PRO A 645 -21.19 -30.96 -21.61
N SER A 646 -20.22 -30.45 -22.38
CA SER A 646 -20.31 -30.37 -23.84
C SER A 646 -20.10 -31.75 -24.45
N THR A 647 -21.11 -32.23 -25.18
CA THR A 647 -21.05 -33.39 -26.08
C THR A 647 -20.39 -32.98 -27.41
N ALA A 648 -19.22 -33.53 -27.72
CA ALA A 648 -18.74 -33.67 -29.10
C ALA A 648 -17.68 -34.80 -29.19
N PRO A 649 -17.61 -35.53 -30.33
CA PRO A 649 -17.09 -36.90 -30.39
C PRO A 649 -15.57 -36.98 -30.68
N ALA A 650 -14.97 -38.09 -30.27
CA ALA A 650 -13.56 -38.42 -30.42
C ALA A 650 -13.15 -38.71 -31.88
N LEU A 651 -11.99 -38.17 -32.30
CA LEU A 651 -11.29 -38.53 -33.53
C LEU A 651 -10.38 -39.76 -33.31
N PRO A 652 -10.22 -40.65 -34.32
CA PRO A 652 -9.54 -41.93 -34.15
C PRO A 652 -8.01 -41.83 -34.27
N SER A 653 -7.34 -42.69 -33.52
CA SER A 653 -5.89 -42.89 -33.48
C SER A 653 -5.35 -43.54 -34.76
N ALA A 654 -4.26 -42.99 -35.30
CA ALA A 654 -3.48 -43.59 -36.38
C ALA A 654 -2.47 -44.63 -35.85
N PRO A 655 -2.13 -45.69 -36.61
CA PRO A 655 -1.35 -46.81 -36.10
C PRO A 655 0.16 -46.58 -36.21
N ALA A 656 0.88 -47.19 -35.27
CA ALA A 656 2.33 -47.28 -35.23
C ALA A 656 2.88 -48.17 -36.37
N ASN A 657 4.04 -47.80 -36.92
CA ASN A 657 4.82 -48.66 -37.80
C ASN A 657 6.24 -48.87 -37.22
N PRO A 658 6.82 -50.07 -37.28
CA PRO A 658 8.02 -50.43 -36.54
C PRO A 658 9.29 -50.50 -37.41
N SER A 659 10.43 -50.50 -36.71
CA SER A 659 11.72 -51.11 -37.10
C SER A 659 12.64 -50.35 -38.07
N GLY A 660 13.83 -50.02 -37.58
CA GLY A 660 14.99 -49.64 -38.37
C GLY A 660 16.25 -49.57 -37.49
N ARG A 661 16.90 -50.72 -37.29
CA ARG A 661 18.18 -50.89 -36.59
C ARG A 661 19.34 -50.60 -37.55
N HIS A 662 20.48 -50.16 -36.99
CA HIS A 662 21.88 -50.08 -37.52
C HIS A 662 22.41 -48.63 -37.45
N SER A 663 23.63 -48.29 -37.06
CA SER A 663 24.73 -48.91 -36.28
C SER A 663 25.82 -47.82 -36.17
N TYR A 664 26.46 -47.74 -35.00
CA TYR A 664 27.80 -47.23 -34.66
C TYR A 664 28.59 -46.25 -35.58
N GLN A 665 29.21 -45.29 -34.88
CA GLN A 665 30.63 -44.87 -34.90
C GLN A 665 31.04 -43.50 -35.52
N HIS A 666 31.80 -42.80 -34.66
CA HIS A 666 32.89 -41.83 -34.88
C HIS A 666 32.63 -40.33 -35.05
N SER A 667 33.29 -39.62 -34.13
CA SER A 667 33.64 -38.18 -34.02
C SER A 667 32.67 -37.30 -33.25
#